data_AF-A0A0C9RQQ3-F1
#
_entry.id   AF-A0A0C9RQQ3-F1
#
_cell.length_a   1.000
_cell.length_b   1.000
_cell.length_c   1.000
_cell.angle_alpha   90.00
_cell.angle_beta   90.00
_cell.angle_gamma   90.00
#
_symmetry.space_group_name_H-M   'P 1'
#
loop_
_entity.id
_entity.type
_entity.pdbx_description
1 polymer ?
#
loop_
_entity_poly.entity_id
_entity_poly.type
_entity_poly.pdbx_seq_one_letter_code
_entity_poly.pdbx_strand_id
1 'polypeptide(L)'
;RTYSSNALELANMYREAKTKLVFDPENGVLDFEQKLPISWHAFNETPKFKEIPEYKFISQMRNMLTTNMSILGHIYDLRSYMEAKTWLQPYYSRAYLIDSMFYITHDKRFVDLKKNVHQFTNCTYILSHDFWNNTFTLTIDLTTISQNSYENPLAKINLITRGHSFEIDPKTDTMTFDGISNPMLPIIVEDLIVYRDSDILKIKCEAGFKVECNMKFSLCWLELSGRYFGQTAGLLGTMNNEPFDDFITPSNIIEKSDDFFSEAWIINCCNNTMEQTNGSITEFAEICNQLFSPLNHCSIVMDVEPFLNICMELGYMNRKNPKNPYLKGPCTAALAYIEICQYAKIPMRVPQQCVMCEINNGVYVPESTFMEYNINNESHSSDIVFLVEANECNTFSLENSIVSALEEQLYSQKFINSRYAVIAYGSQLPPFDYPRTISKDNVVFINSTNILRQYLKHSTAFSKSYDGSTSKSDMMHAISIASRLNFRTGVSKTFIIISCSRCDIKQMRFDYSSILQYMSDEGVSLHIITNAEFNVEKPRKIRNFYGFDKQFVYSNRSPEGSSELRNTLHVSNNSFGICAQLALDSEGSVFSVKQKGPIKRLATIFAKRVVQSAISKGNQTCECTGHNSGSAYMICTMKKSSNKKPTNEQNDYDFSDWDWQFEDYTVN
;
A
#
# COMPACT_ATOMS: atom_id res chain seq x y z
N ARG A 1 -18.14 40.46 -29.92
CA ARG A 1 -17.82 41.72 -30.60
C ARG A 1 -17.05 42.61 -29.63
N THR A 2 -15.72 42.62 -29.76
CA THR A 2 -14.81 43.75 -29.51
C THR A 2 -13.51 43.34 -30.21
N TYR A 3 -13.26 43.97 -31.37
CA TYR A 3 -12.11 43.73 -32.21
C TYR A 3 -10.92 44.53 -31.66
N SER A 4 -9.94 43.82 -31.12
CA SER A 4 -8.52 44.17 -31.24
C SER A 4 -7.67 42.94 -30.91
N SER A 5 -7.93 41.82 -31.57
CA SER A 5 -7.00 40.69 -31.53
C SER A 5 -5.82 41.03 -32.43
N ASN A 6 -4.64 41.19 -31.82
CA ASN A 6 -3.41 41.44 -32.55
C ASN A 6 -3.16 40.25 -33.52
N ALA A 7 -2.47 40.45 -34.65
CA ALA A 7 -2.24 39.37 -35.63
C ALA A 7 -1.62 38.11 -35.00
N LEU A 8 -0.82 38.32 -33.96
CA LEU A 8 -0.24 37.29 -33.11
C LEU A 8 -1.27 36.49 -32.30
N GLU A 9 -2.30 37.13 -31.75
CA GLU A 9 -3.34 36.46 -30.96
C GLU A 9 -4.25 35.61 -31.84
N LEU A 10 -4.54 36.07 -33.06
CA LEU A 10 -5.26 35.28 -34.05
C LEU A 10 -4.45 34.07 -34.50
N ALA A 11 -3.14 34.25 -34.76
CA ALA A 11 -2.24 33.16 -35.11
C ALA A 11 -2.13 32.10 -33.99
N ASN A 12 -2.14 32.52 -32.73
CA ASN A 12 -2.11 31.60 -31.59
C ASN A 12 -3.44 30.86 -31.37
N MET A 13 -4.59 31.50 -31.62
CA MET A 13 -5.91 30.87 -31.46
C MET A 13 -6.15 29.70 -32.43
N TYR A 14 -5.58 29.76 -33.65
CA TYR A 14 -5.71 28.71 -34.66
C TYR A 14 -4.49 27.77 -34.74
N ARG A 15 -3.56 27.86 -33.78
CA ARG A 15 -2.32 27.07 -33.75
C ARG A 15 -2.57 25.69 -33.12
N GLU A 16 -3.20 24.79 -33.87
CA GLU A 16 -3.26 23.39 -33.45
C GLU A 16 -1.89 22.73 -33.63
N ALA A 17 -1.38 22.10 -32.56
CA ALA A 17 -0.19 21.26 -32.63
C ALA A 17 -0.48 20.06 -33.55
N LYS A 18 -0.06 20.16 -34.80
CA LYS A 18 -0.17 19.09 -35.80
C LYS A 18 1.23 18.73 -36.27
N THR A 19 1.57 17.47 -36.08
CA THR A 19 2.78 16.86 -36.63
C THR A 19 2.43 16.39 -38.04
N LYS A 20 3.07 16.95 -39.07
CA LYS A 20 2.98 16.46 -40.44
C LYS A 20 4.20 15.60 -40.70
N LEU A 21 3.99 14.31 -40.88
CA LEU A 21 5.00 13.38 -41.34
C LEU A 21 4.58 12.90 -42.72
N VAL A 22 5.28 13.33 -43.75
CA VAL A 22 5.19 12.77 -45.09
C VAL A 22 6.41 11.89 -45.29
N PHE A 23 6.16 10.60 -45.40
CA PHE A 23 7.19 9.62 -45.70
C PHE A 23 6.82 8.90 -46.99
N ASP A 24 7.51 9.24 -48.06
CA ASP A 24 7.37 8.61 -49.37
C ASP A 24 8.74 8.02 -49.79
N PRO A 25 8.96 6.73 -49.48
CA PRO A 25 10.23 6.07 -49.76
C PRO A 25 10.46 5.80 -51.26
N GLU A 26 9.42 5.79 -52.10
CA GLU A 26 9.58 5.58 -53.54
C GLU A 26 10.16 6.82 -54.22
N ASN A 27 9.78 8.00 -53.74
CA ASN A 27 10.29 9.30 -54.20
C ASN A 27 11.47 9.81 -53.36
N GLY A 28 11.89 9.10 -52.31
CA GLY A 28 13.00 9.47 -51.43
C GLY A 28 12.72 10.71 -50.56
N VAL A 29 11.45 11.01 -50.27
CA VAL A 29 11.05 12.21 -49.53
C VAL A 29 10.66 11.85 -48.09
N LEU A 30 11.35 12.48 -47.14
CA LEU A 30 10.96 12.53 -45.73
C LEU A 30 10.78 14.01 -45.35
N ASP A 31 9.53 14.42 -45.12
CA ASP A 31 9.18 15.76 -44.65
C ASP A 31 8.52 15.63 -43.27
N PHE A 32 9.14 16.26 -42.26
CA PHE A 32 8.66 16.28 -40.90
C PHE A 32 8.49 17.73 -40.44
N GLU A 33 7.24 18.14 -40.27
CA GLU A 33 6.88 19.45 -39.74
C GLU A 33 6.24 19.26 -38.35
N GLN A 34 6.96 19.66 -37.30
CA GLN A 34 6.42 19.74 -35.94
C GLN A 34 6.11 21.19 -35.63
N LYS A 35 4.82 21.54 -35.59
CA LYS A 35 4.41 22.86 -35.10
C LYS A 35 4.60 22.92 -33.59
N LEU A 36 5.40 23.87 -33.13
CA LEU A 36 5.56 24.17 -31.72
C LEU A 36 4.26 24.80 -31.17
N PRO A 37 3.88 24.50 -29.92
CA PRO A 37 2.72 25.11 -29.26
C PRO A 37 2.94 26.58 -28.88
N ILE A 38 4.11 27.15 -29.23
CA ILE A 38 4.55 28.50 -28.86
C ILE A 38 5.03 29.27 -30.09
N SER A 39 4.80 30.58 -30.09
CA SER A 39 5.45 31.49 -31.03
C SER A 39 6.95 31.51 -30.77
N TRP A 40 7.71 31.12 -31.78
CA TRP A 40 9.14 31.37 -31.83
C TRP A 40 9.39 32.54 -32.79
N HIS A 41 9.70 33.71 -32.22
CA HIS A 41 9.81 34.96 -33.00
C HIS A 41 11.14 35.04 -33.78
N ALA A 42 12.21 34.49 -33.23
CA ALA A 42 13.51 34.39 -33.89
C ALA A 42 14.33 33.24 -33.29
N PHE A 43 15.10 32.53 -34.12
CA PHE A 43 15.89 31.36 -33.70
C PHE A 43 16.98 31.67 -32.65
N ASN A 44 17.38 32.94 -32.53
CA ASN A 44 18.35 33.42 -31.54
C ASN A 44 17.71 33.77 -30.18
N GLU A 45 16.37 33.82 -30.08
CA GLU A 45 15.67 34.09 -28.82
C GLU A 45 15.10 32.80 -28.25
N THR A 46 15.10 32.65 -26.92
CA THR A 46 14.34 31.55 -26.31
C THR A 46 12.84 31.80 -26.46
N PRO A 47 12.04 30.80 -26.85
CA PRO A 47 10.61 31.01 -27.06
C PRO A 47 9.92 31.35 -25.73
N LYS A 48 9.07 32.38 -25.75
CA LYS A 48 8.48 32.99 -24.56
C LYS A 48 7.26 32.20 -24.08
N PHE A 49 7.45 31.29 -23.13
CA PHE A 49 6.36 30.48 -22.53
C PHE A 49 5.19 31.30 -21.97
N LYS A 50 5.43 32.57 -21.59
CA LYS A 50 4.40 33.51 -21.11
C LYS A 50 3.35 33.86 -22.19
N GLU A 51 3.59 33.54 -23.46
CA GLU A 51 2.67 33.80 -24.56
C GLU A 51 1.64 32.68 -24.78
N ILE A 52 1.85 31.50 -24.18
CA ILE A 52 0.95 30.34 -24.26
C ILE A 52 -0.45 30.77 -23.77
N PRO A 53 -1.51 30.56 -24.58
CA PRO A 53 -2.86 30.99 -24.20
C PRO A 53 -3.35 30.32 -22.90
N GLU A 54 -3.01 29.05 -22.67
CA GLU A 54 -3.29 28.32 -21.44
C GLU A 54 -2.55 28.95 -20.25
N TYR A 55 -1.27 29.32 -20.40
CA TYR A 55 -0.49 29.96 -19.35
C TYR A 55 -0.99 31.38 -19.05
N LYS A 56 -1.37 32.15 -20.07
CA LYS A 56 -2.00 33.48 -19.91
C LYS A 56 -3.32 33.37 -19.17
N PHE A 57 -4.16 32.40 -19.54
CA PHE A 57 -5.43 32.14 -18.87
C PHE A 57 -5.21 31.77 -17.39
N ILE A 58 -4.27 30.86 -17.10
CA ILE A 58 -3.89 30.49 -15.73
C ILE A 58 -3.35 31.70 -14.96
N SER A 59 -2.51 32.53 -15.58
CA SER A 59 -1.95 33.73 -14.95
C SER A 59 -3.02 34.80 -14.68
N GLN A 60 -4.01 34.96 -15.56
CA GLN A 60 -5.13 35.87 -15.37
C GLN A 60 -6.08 35.38 -14.27
N MET A 61 -6.39 34.07 -14.26
CA MET A 61 -7.15 33.44 -13.17
C MET A 61 -6.43 33.60 -11.83
N ARG A 62 -5.11 33.40 -11.79
CA ARG A 62 -4.29 33.61 -10.59
C ARG A 62 -4.42 35.04 -10.05
N ASN A 63 -4.43 36.04 -10.93
CA ASN A 63 -4.57 37.44 -10.53
C ASN A 63 -5.99 37.78 -10.07
N MET A 64 -7.03 37.06 -10.51
CA MET A 64 -8.39 37.18 -9.97
C MET A 64 -8.57 36.45 -8.63
N LEU A 65 -7.82 35.36 -8.41
CA LEU A 65 -7.85 34.56 -7.20
C LEU A 65 -6.81 35.10 -6.19
N THR A 66 -7.00 36.33 -5.71
CA THR A 66 -6.17 36.97 -4.68
C THR A 66 -6.39 36.32 -3.31
N THR A 67 -5.93 35.10 -3.13
CA THR A 67 -5.97 34.38 -1.85
C THR A 67 -4.59 33.80 -1.55
N ASN A 68 -4.28 33.55 -0.28
CA ASN A 68 -3.07 32.86 0.15
C ASN A 68 -3.01 31.37 -0.29
N MET A 69 -4.01 30.91 -1.04
CA MET A 69 -4.09 29.54 -1.54
C MET A 69 -3.44 29.40 -2.91
N SER A 70 -2.70 28.31 -3.09
CA SER A 70 -2.24 27.91 -4.41
C SER A 70 -3.42 27.53 -5.31
N ILE A 71 -3.26 27.66 -6.64
CA ILE A 71 -4.24 27.20 -7.64
C ILE A 71 -4.60 25.73 -7.42
N LEU A 72 -3.61 24.93 -7.03
CA LEU A 72 -3.77 23.52 -6.73
C LEU A 72 -4.67 23.30 -5.49
N GLY A 73 -4.53 24.15 -4.47
CA GLY A 73 -5.42 24.17 -3.31
C GLY A 73 -6.87 24.43 -3.68
N HIS A 74 -7.12 25.39 -4.59
CA HIS A 74 -8.48 25.66 -5.11
C HIS A 74 -9.08 24.47 -5.88
N ILE A 75 -8.27 23.80 -6.70
CA ILE A 75 -8.71 22.61 -7.45
C ILE A 75 -9.08 21.48 -6.49
N TYR A 76 -8.28 21.27 -5.44
CA TYR A 76 -8.57 20.23 -4.45
C TYR A 76 -9.78 20.56 -3.58
N ASP A 77 -9.98 21.84 -3.23
CA ASP A 77 -11.18 22.27 -2.52
C ASP A 77 -12.44 22.02 -3.37
N LEU A 78 -12.44 22.43 -4.64
CA LEU A 78 -13.53 22.13 -5.60
C LEU A 78 -13.81 20.64 -5.75
N ARG A 79 -12.78 19.80 -5.73
CA ARG A 79 -12.93 18.34 -5.81
C ARG A 79 -13.70 17.77 -4.63
N SER A 80 -13.56 18.35 -3.44
CA SER A 80 -14.29 17.89 -2.24
C SER A 80 -15.82 18.00 -2.40
N TYR A 81 -16.29 18.98 -3.17
CA TYR A 81 -17.71 19.18 -3.50
C TYR A 81 -18.23 18.26 -4.61
N MET A 82 -17.34 17.54 -5.34
CA MET A 82 -17.73 16.66 -6.45
C MET A 82 -17.99 15.21 -6.04
N GLU A 83 -17.80 14.85 -4.76
CA GLU A 83 -18.08 13.51 -4.27
C GLU A 83 -19.56 13.36 -3.87
N ALA A 84 -20.28 12.41 -4.46
CA ALA A 84 -21.70 12.19 -4.16
C ALA A 84 -21.98 11.93 -2.66
N LYS A 85 -20.98 11.47 -1.89
CA LYS A 85 -21.06 11.24 -0.43
C LYS A 85 -21.01 12.53 0.41
N THR A 86 -20.58 13.65 -0.18
CA THR A 86 -20.52 14.97 0.46
C THR A 86 -21.62 15.91 -0.03
N TRP A 87 -22.55 15.42 -0.87
CA TRP A 87 -23.63 16.24 -1.43
C TRP A 87 -24.79 16.47 -0.46
N LEU A 88 -24.99 15.56 0.49
CA LEU A 88 -26.08 15.61 1.46
C LEU A 88 -25.54 15.32 2.85
N GLN A 89 -25.76 16.25 3.78
CA GLN A 89 -25.53 16.01 5.21
C GLN A 89 -26.49 14.94 5.74
N PRO A 90 -26.09 14.14 6.76
CA PRO A 90 -24.82 14.22 7.50
C PRO A 90 -23.64 13.48 6.84
N TYR A 91 -22.45 14.06 6.96
CA TYR A 91 -21.22 13.54 6.37
C TYR A 91 -20.58 12.45 7.22
N TYR A 92 -19.63 11.74 6.62
CA TYR A 92 -18.68 10.93 7.39
C TYR A 92 -17.78 11.85 8.22
N SER A 93 -17.44 11.44 9.43
CA SER A 93 -16.46 12.12 10.27
C SER A 93 -15.40 11.15 10.76
N ARG A 94 -14.21 11.68 11.04
CA ARG A 94 -13.09 10.95 11.62
C ARG A 94 -12.58 11.67 12.86
N ALA A 95 -12.49 10.93 13.96
CA ALA A 95 -11.78 11.33 15.15
C ALA A 95 -10.45 10.58 15.24
N TYR A 96 -9.41 11.22 15.76
CA TYR A 96 -8.03 10.72 15.74
C TYR A 96 -7.47 10.55 17.14
N LEU A 97 -6.62 9.55 17.32
CA LEU A 97 -5.87 9.29 18.53
C LEU A 97 -4.38 9.11 18.15
N ILE A 98 -3.53 10.00 18.67
CA ILE A 98 -2.12 10.16 18.30
C ILE A 98 -1.24 9.81 19.51
N ASP A 99 -0.38 8.80 19.34
CA ASP A 99 0.44 8.15 20.40
C ASP A 99 -0.35 7.81 21.68
N SER A 100 -1.66 7.64 21.52
CA SER A 100 -2.62 7.35 22.60
C SER A 100 -2.67 8.36 23.75
N MET A 101 -2.15 9.58 23.51
CA MET A 101 -2.04 10.65 24.50
C MET A 101 -2.69 11.95 24.00
N PHE A 102 -2.78 12.12 22.69
CA PHE A 102 -3.41 13.28 22.08
C PHE A 102 -4.56 12.79 21.23
N TYR A 103 -5.67 13.54 21.21
CA TYR A 103 -6.78 13.19 20.35
C TYR A 103 -7.36 14.42 19.67
N ILE A 104 -8.06 14.15 18.58
CA ILE A 104 -8.83 15.13 17.83
C ILE A 104 -10.25 14.60 17.74
N THR A 105 -11.20 15.40 18.21
CA THR A 105 -12.62 15.07 18.18
C THR A 105 -13.16 14.99 16.76
N HIS A 106 -14.37 14.46 16.62
CA HIS A 106 -15.09 14.43 15.35
C HIS A 106 -15.30 15.82 14.74
N ASP A 107 -15.39 16.86 15.59
CA ASP A 107 -15.61 18.25 15.17
C ASP A 107 -14.30 19.07 15.19
N LYS A 108 -13.15 18.38 15.06
CA LYS A 108 -11.81 18.93 14.83
C LYS A 108 -11.20 19.71 16.00
N ARG A 109 -11.66 19.46 17.22
CA ARG A 109 -11.04 20.03 18.43
C ARG A 109 -9.87 19.17 18.88
N PHE A 110 -8.71 19.80 19.07
CA PHE A 110 -7.51 19.14 19.60
C PHE A 110 -7.53 19.12 21.13
N VAL A 111 -7.15 18.00 21.73
CA VAL A 111 -7.02 17.85 23.19
C VAL A 111 -5.80 17.01 23.55
N ASP A 112 -5.13 17.41 24.62
CA ASP A 112 -3.99 16.72 25.21
C ASP A 112 -4.44 16.01 26.51
N LEU A 113 -4.50 14.67 26.48
CA LEU A 113 -4.89 13.87 27.64
C LEU A 113 -3.86 13.91 28.76
N LYS A 114 -2.58 14.17 28.45
CA LYS A 114 -1.51 14.09 29.44
C LYS A 114 -1.68 15.13 30.55
N LYS A 115 -2.11 16.34 30.19
CA LYS A 115 -2.46 17.40 31.16
C LYS A 115 -3.50 16.92 32.18
N ASN A 116 -4.34 15.98 31.78
CA ASN A 116 -5.48 15.50 32.55
C ASN A 116 -5.13 14.22 33.34
N VAL A 117 -4.06 13.49 32.96
CA VAL A 117 -3.59 12.23 33.58
C VAL A 117 -2.80 12.45 34.89
N HIS A 118 -2.46 13.70 35.24
CA HIS A 118 -1.59 14.03 36.38
C HIS A 118 -2.11 13.59 37.77
N GLN A 119 -3.36 13.17 37.88
CA GLN A 119 -4.00 12.78 39.15
C GLN A 119 -4.26 11.27 39.28
N PHE A 120 -4.04 10.50 38.20
CA PHE A 120 -4.80 9.30 37.93
C PHE A 120 -3.97 8.24 37.21
N THR A 121 -3.69 7.12 37.90
CA THR A 121 -2.96 5.97 37.34
C THR A 121 -3.91 4.82 37.05
N ASN A 122 -3.71 4.09 35.95
CA ASN A 122 -4.55 2.95 35.55
C ASN A 122 -6.03 3.32 35.41
N CYS A 123 -6.34 4.21 34.47
CA CYS A 123 -7.67 4.76 34.30
C CYS A 123 -8.25 4.43 32.94
N THR A 124 -9.54 4.10 32.92
CA THR A 124 -10.31 3.76 31.73
C THR A 124 -11.24 4.90 31.39
N TYR A 125 -11.14 5.43 30.18
CA TYR A 125 -11.96 6.52 29.67
C TYR A 125 -12.86 6.06 28.52
N ILE A 126 -14.04 6.66 28.38
CA ILE A 126 -14.90 6.46 27.21
C ILE A 126 -14.45 7.42 26.10
N LEU A 127 -13.95 6.87 24.99
CA LEU A 127 -13.62 7.65 23.80
C LEU A 127 -14.87 8.02 23.03
N SER A 128 -15.72 7.05 22.72
CA SER A 128 -16.97 7.27 21.99
C SER A 128 -17.93 6.12 22.24
N HIS A 129 -19.20 6.43 22.47
CA HIS A 129 -20.27 5.45 22.60
C HIS A 129 -21.48 5.89 21.79
N ASP A 130 -22.12 4.94 21.10
CA ASP A 130 -23.41 5.14 20.43
C ASP A 130 -24.56 5.04 21.45
N PHE A 131 -25.05 6.19 21.90
CA PHE A 131 -26.12 6.28 22.90
C PHE A 131 -27.52 6.01 22.33
N TRP A 132 -27.65 5.88 21.00
CA TRP A 132 -28.94 5.66 20.38
C TRP A 132 -29.24 4.17 20.21
N ASN A 133 -28.37 3.45 19.51
CA ASN A 133 -28.57 2.03 19.18
C ASN A 133 -27.64 1.09 19.95
N ASN A 134 -26.71 1.61 20.78
CA ASN A 134 -25.68 0.82 21.47
C ASN A 134 -24.87 -0.08 20.52
N THR A 135 -24.57 0.40 19.30
CA THR A 135 -23.87 -0.41 18.29
C THR A 135 -22.40 -0.64 18.63
N PHE A 136 -21.74 0.34 19.25
CA PHE A 136 -20.36 0.23 19.69
C PHE A 136 -20.08 1.07 20.95
N THR A 137 -19.08 0.63 21.69
CA THR A 137 -18.44 1.39 22.77
C THR A 137 -16.93 1.31 22.56
N LEU A 138 -16.28 2.46 22.45
CA LEU A 138 -14.84 2.60 22.35
C LEU A 138 -14.31 3.20 23.64
N THR A 139 -13.38 2.51 24.29
CA THR A 139 -12.72 2.98 25.51
C THR A 139 -11.20 2.93 25.37
N ILE A 140 -10.50 3.65 26.24
CA ILE A 140 -9.05 3.63 26.33
C ILE A 140 -8.62 3.38 27.78
N ASP A 141 -7.78 2.38 27.97
CA ASP A 141 -7.14 2.08 29.25
C ASP A 141 -5.74 2.70 29.24
N LEU A 142 -5.54 3.70 30.09
CA LEU A 142 -4.26 4.38 30.28
C LEU A 142 -3.56 3.80 31.50
N THR A 143 -2.40 3.19 31.29
CA THR A 143 -1.55 2.61 32.32
C THR A 143 -0.17 3.25 32.26
N THR A 144 0.37 3.67 33.40
CA THR A 144 1.68 4.31 33.48
C THR A 144 2.67 3.34 34.09
N ILE A 145 3.69 2.93 33.34
CA ILE A 145 4.79 2.13 33.88
C ILE A 145 6.01 3.04 34.07
N SER A 146 6.45 3.19 35.32
CA SER A 146 7.71 3.85 35.67
C SER A 146 8.87 2.85 35.55
N GLN A 147 9.73 2.99 34.54
CA GLN A 147 10.99 2.22 34.44
C GLN A 147 12.17 3.17 34.32
N ASN A 148 13.17 3.02 35.21
CA ASN A 148 14.44 3.77 35.18
C ASN A 148 14.28 5.29 35.06
N SER A 149 13.39 5.88 35.86
CA SER A 149 13.08 7.32 35.88
C SER A 149 12.43 7.87 34.59
N TYR A 150 12.01 6.98 33.67
CA TYR A 150 11.19 7.31 32.51
C TYR A 150 9.81 6.68 32.65
N GLU A 151 8.78 7.53 32.56
CA GLU A 151 7.39 7.11 32.57
C GLU A 151 6.94 6.87 31.14
N ASN A 152 6.63 5.62 30.81
CA ASN A 152 6.06 5.27 29.51
C ASN A 152 4.56 5.03 29.69
N PRO A 153 3.70 5.94 29.19
CA PRO A 153 2.27 5.70 29.15
C PRO A 153 1.98 4.61 28.12
N LEU A 154 1.43 3.50 28.60
CA LEU A 154 0.88 2.43 27.80
C LEU A 154 -0.63 2.62 27.72
N ALA A 155 -1.15 2.55 26.51
CA ALA A 155 -2.55 2.76 26.26
C ALA A 155 -3.10 1.62 25.42
N LYS A 156 -4.18 1.01 25.91
CA LYS A 156 -4.91 -0.03 25.20
C LYS A 156 -6.27 0.53 24.80
N ILE A 157 -6.64 0.33 23.54
CA ILE A 157 -7.92 0.76 23.00
C ILE A 157 -8.83 -0.46 23.00
N ASN A 158 -9.96 -0.36 23.68
CA ASN A 158 -10.92 -1.45 23.74
C ASN A 158 -12.18 -1.08 22.95
N LEU A 159 -12.56 -1.92 22.01
CA LEU A 159 -13.80 -1.80 21.25
C LEU A 159 -14.73 -2.94 21.65
N ILE A 160 -15.91 -2.59 22.14
CA ILE A 160 -16.98 -3.52 22.46
C ILE A 160 -18.09 -3.31 21.44
N THR A 161 -18.42 -4.35 20.69
CA THR A 161 -19.49 -4.32 19.68
C THR A 161 -20.04 -5.72 19.45
N ARG A 162 -21.36 -5.84 19.24
CA ARG A 162 -22.03 -7.14 19.00
C ARG A 162 -21.75 -8.22 20.06
N GLY A 163 -21.44 -7.83 21.31
CA GLY A 163 -21.07 -8.77 22.37
C GLY A 163 -19.65 -9.34 22.28
N HIS A 164 -18.85 -8.86 21.33
CA HIS A 164 -17.44 -9.19 21.16
C HIS A 164 -16.54 -8.06 21.67
N SER A 165 -15.37 -8.42 22.19
CA SER A 165 -14.36 -7.47 22.65
C SER A 165 -13.08 -7.54 21.80
N PHE A 166 -12.60 -6.36 21.42
CA PHE A 166 -11.34 -6.17 20.73
C PHE A 166 -10.46 -5.27 21.58
N GLU A 167 -9.27 -5.73 21.99
CA GLU A 167 -8.28 -4.88 22.66
C GLU A 167 -7.10 -4.68 21.71
N ILE A 168 -6.75 -3.42 21.46
CA ILE A 168 -5.70 -3.03 20.53
C ILE A 168 -4.63 -2.27 21.31
N ASP A 169 -3.39 -2.74 21.24
CA ASP A 169 -2.22 -2.03 21.75
C ASP A 169 -1.33 -1.61 20.57
N PRO A 170 -1.45 -0.33 20.14
CA PRO A 170 -0.65 0.20 19.04
C PRO A 170 0.86 0.22 19.32
N LYS A 171 1.29 0.30 20.59
CA LYS A 171 2.72 0.42 20.93
C LYS A 171 3.44 -0.92 20.85
N THR A 172 2.76 -2.00 21.25
CA THR A 172 3.32 -3.37 21.17
C THR A 172 2.97 -4.11 19.89
N ASP A 173 2.19 -3.48 19.01
CA ASP A 173 1.61 -4.12 17.81
C ASP A 173 0.87 -5.41 18.19
N THR A 174 -0.04 -5.35 19.16
CA THR A 174 -0.84 -6.50 19.57
C THR A 174 -2.34 -6.22 19.48
N MET A 175 -3.10 -7.24 19.11
CA MET A 175 -4.54 -7.19 19.05
C MET A 175 -5.13 -8.47 19.65
N THR A 176 -5.99 -8.34 20.65
CA THR A 176 -6.73 -9.46 21.24
C THR A 176 -8.18 -9.42 20.74
N PHE A 177 -8.74 -10.60 20.48
CA PHE A 177 -10.13 -10.78 20.08
C PHE A 177 -10.75 -11.83 21.00
N ASP A 178 -11.75 -11.45 21.81
CA ASP A 178 -12.41 -12.31 22.80
C ASP A 178 -11.40 -13.13 23.65
N GLY A 179 -10.33 -12.47 24.11
CA GLY A 179 -9.25 -13.06 24.91
C GLY A 179 -8.19 -13.84 24.13
N ILE A 180 -8.33 -14.02 22.82
CA ILE A 180 -7.33 -14.64 21.95
C ILE A 180 -6.37 -13.57 21.43
N SER A 181 -5.11 -13.62 21.85
CA SER A 181 -4.07 -12.71 21.37
C SER A 181 -3.62 -13.04 19.94
N ASN A 182 -3.50 -12.01 19.11
CA ASN A 182 -3.06 -12.01 17.71
C ASN A 182 -3.66 -13.15 16.87
N PRO A 183 -5.00 -13.18 16.73
CA PRO A 183 -5.68 -14.22 15.98
C PRO A 183 -5.31 -14.19 14.49
N MET A 184 -5.67 -15.24 13.76
CA MET A 184 -5.42 -15.31 12.33
C MET A 184 -6.38 -14.39 11.57
N LEU A 185 -5.84 -13.40 10.86
CA LEU A 185 -6.59 -12.42 10.06
C LEU A 185 -6.57 -12.81 8.57
N PRO A 186 -7.60 -12.44 7.78
CA PRO A 186 -8.81 -11.71 8.20
C PRO A 186 -9.83 -12.59 8.93
N ILE A 187 -10.71 -11.94 9.72
CA ILE A 187 -11.80 -12.56 10.47
C ILE A 187 -13.11 -11.89 10.06
N ILE A 188 -14.17 -12.68 9.98
CA ILE A 188 -15.55 -12.18 9.90
C ILE A 188 -16.36 -12.72 11.06
N VAL A 189 -17.06 -11.81 11.74
CA VAL A 189 -17.99 -12.10 12.81
C VAL A 189 -19.24 -11.26 12.59
N GLU A 190 -20.36 -11.91 12.27
CA GLU A 190 -21.60 -11.22 11.86
C GLU A 190 -21.36 -10.22 10.72
N ASP A 191 -21.49 -8.91 10.99
CA ASP A 191 -21.27 -7.79 10.08
C ASP A 191 -19.92 -7.08 10.30
N LEU A 192 -19.06 -7.64 11.15
CA LEU A 192 -17.71 -7.16 11.43
C LEU A 192 -16.69 -7.87 10.55
N ILE A 193 -15.82 -7.08 9.93
CA ILE A 193 -14.70 -7.55 9.13
C ILE A 193 -13.42 -6.97 9.73
N VAL A 194 -12.55 -7.85 10.21
CA VAL A 194 -11.25 -7.49 10.76
C VAL A 194 -10.16 -7.99 9.85
N TYR A 195 -9.28 -7.09 9.44
CA TYR A 195 -8.17 -7.44 8.56
C TYR A 195 -7.01 -6.47 8.75
N ARG A 196 -5.84 -6.88 8.26
CA ARG A 196 -4.64 -6.08 8.28
C ARG A 196 -4.19 -5.77 6.86
N ASP A 197 -3.73 -4.55 6.65
CA ASP A 197 -3.23 -4.04 5.38
C ASP A 197 -1.86 -3.39 5.65
N SER A 198 -0.78 -4.14 5.42
CA SER A 198 0.57 -3.81 5.89
C SER A 198 0.62 -3.53 7.41
N ASP A 199 0.89 -2.29 7.81
CA ASP A 199 1.00 -1.89 9.23
C ASP A 199 -0.32 -1.36 9.80
N ILE A 200 -1.40 -1.36 9.01
CA ILE A 200 -2.69 -0.80 9.39
C ILE A 200 -3.67 -1.93 9.72
N LEU A 201 -4.05 -2.04 10.99
CA LEU A 201 -5.16 -2.87 11.45
C LEU A 201 -6.48 -2.15 11.15
N LYS A 202 -7.46 -2.86 10.58
CA LYS A 202 -8.76 -2.30 10.20
C LYS A 202 -9.88 -3.19 10.73
N ILE A 203 -10.78 -2.61 11.53
CA ILE A 203 -12.02 -3.20 11.99
C ILE A 203 -13.17 -2.41 11.36
N LYS A 204 -13.94 -3.05 10.48
CA LYS A 204 -15.04 -2.41 9.77
C LYS A 204 -16.35 -3.10 10.13
N CYS A 205 -17.39 -2.33 10.42
CA CYS A 205 -18.75 -2.82 10.62
C CYS A 205 -19.68 -2.33 9.50
N GLU A 206 -20.61 -3.17 9.04
CA GLU A 206 -21.66 -2.72 8.11
C GLU A 206 -22.63 -1.71 8.74
N ALA A 207 -22.69 -1.64 10.08
CA ALA A 207 -23.45 -0.62 10.81
C ALA A 207 -22.99 0.82 10.51
N GLY A 208 -21.78 1.00 9.96
CA GLY A 208 -21.29 2.28 9.44
C GLY A 208 -20.18 2.92 10.27
N PHE A 209 -19.55 2.18 11.19
CA PHE A 209 -18.32 2.61 11.88
C PHE A 209 -17.11 1.79 11.41
N LYS A 210 -15.93 2.38 11.54
CA LYS A 210 -14.65 1.76 11.17
C LYS A 210 -13.54 2.27 12.07
N VAL A 211 -12.81 1.36 12.69
CA VAL A 211 -11.60 1.67 13.47
C VAL A 211 -10.39 1.26 12.64
N GLU A 212 -9.45 2.17 12.46
CA GLU A 212 -8.17 1.88 11.80
C GLU A 212 -7.02 2.32 12.69
N CYS A 213 -5.99 1.50 12.78
CA CYS A 213 -4.80 1.78 13.59
C CYS A 213 -3.54 1.48 12.77
N ASN A 214 -2.74 2.52 12.52
CA ASN A 214 -1.37 2.37 12.06
C ASN A 214 -0.49 1.99 13.25
N MET A 215 -0.24 0.69 13.40
CA MET A 215 0.47 0.10 14.53
C MET A 215 1.95 0.53 14.54
N LYS A 216 2.53 0.83 13.38
CA LYS A 216 3.93 1.31 13.29
C LYS A 216 4.11 2.66 13.98
N PHE A 217 3.14 3.56 13.86
CA PHE A 217 3.23 4.95 14.36
C PHE A 217 2.29 5.25 15.53
N SER A 218 1.65 4.24 16.14
CA SER A 218 0.71 4.44 17.24
C SER A 218 -0.39 5.47 16.92
N LEU A 219 -0.91 5.45 15.70
CA LEU A 219 -1.92 6.39 15.20
C LEU A 219 -3.20 5.64 14.87
N CYS A 220 -4.28 5.93 15.59
CA CYS A 220 -5.58 5.31 15.37
C CYS A 220 -6.63 6.37 15.02
N TRP A 221 -7.68 5.97 14.30
CA TRP A 221 -8.84 6.82 14.05
C TRP A 221 -10.13 6.02 14.02
N LEU A 222 -11.21 6.67 14.47
CA LEU A 222 -12.58 6.20 14.40
C LEU A 222 -13.28 6.97 13.28
N GLU A 223 -13.65 6.28 12.22
CA GLU A 223 -14.50 6.80 11.15
C GLU A 223 -15.96 6.39 11.41
N LEU A 224 -16.85 7.37 11.42
CA LEU A 224 -18.28 7.18 11.57
C LEU A 224 -19.01 7.69 10.34
N SER A 225 -20.00 6.93 9.87
CA SER A 225 -20.94 7.39 8.86
C SER A 225 -21.93 8.40 9.44
N GLY A 226 -22.56 9.20 8.56
CA GLY A 226 -23.56 10.19 8.97
C GLY A 226 -24.76 9.63 9.76
N ARG A 227 -24.97 8.30 9.77
CA ARG A 227 -25.97 7.66 10.66
C ARG A 227 -25.78 8.04 12.13
N TYR A 228 -24.54 8.24 12.56
CA TYR A 228 -24.18 8.53 13.95
C TYR A 228 -24.25 10.01 14.34
N PHE A 229 -24.70 10.89 13.43
CA PHE A 229 -24.65 12.33 13.61
C PHE A 229 -25.44 12.78 14.86
N GLY A 230 -24.75 13.39 15.81
CA GLY A 230 -25.30 13.79 17.11
C GLY A 230 -25.82 12.63 17.98
N GLN A 231 -25.44 11.38 17.68
CA GLN A 231 -25.87 10.18 18.43
C GLN A 231 -24.75 9.56 19.27
N THR A 232 -23.52 10.04 19.08
CA THR A 232 -22.37 9.59 19.86
C THR A 232 -21.99 10.63 20.90
N ALA A 233 -21.41 10.19 22.01
CA ALA A 233 -20.71 11.09 22.94
C ALA A 233 -19.56 10.34 23.63
N GLY A 234 -18.63 11.10 24.19
CA GLY A 234 -17.39 10.61 24.79
C GLY A 234 -16.30 11.66 24.62
N LEU A 235 -15.05 11.32 24.95
CA LEU A 235 -13.92 12.22 24.72
C LEU A 235 -13.78 12.67 23.26
N LEU A 236 -14.21 11.87 22.28
CA LEU A 236 -14.13 12.19 20.85
C LEU A 236 -15.25 13.13 20.36
N GLY A 237 -16.10 13.66 21.25
CA GLY A 237 -17.13 14.64 20.93
C GLY A 237 -18.44 14.04 20.43
N THR A 238 -19.34 14.89 19.92
CA THR A 238 -20.72 14.50 19.57
C THR A 238 -20.96 14.24 18.09
N MET A 239 -20.02 14.62 17.22
CA MET A 239 -20.13 14.48 15.77
C MET A 239 -21.39 15.17 15.22
N ASN A 240 -21.62 16.41 15.64
CA ASN A 240 -22.72 17.25 15.16
C ASN A 240 -22.21 18.45 14.32
N ASN A 241 -20.91 18.50 14.02
CA ASN A 241 -20.21 19.61 13.38
C ASN A 241 -20.22 20.92 14.19
N GLU A 242 -20.40 20.87 15.51
CA GLU A 242 -20.36 22.03 16.41
C GLU A 242 -19.24 21.87 17.46
N PRO A 243 -18.03 22.41 17.20
CA PRO A 243 -16.89 22.27 18.10
C PRO A 243 -17.12 22.87 19.51
N PHE A 244 -18.11 23.75 19.67
CA PHE A 244 -18.45 24.35 20.94
C PHE A 244 -18.97 23.33 21.96
N ASP A 245 -19.77 22.34 21.53
CA ASP A 245 -20.41 21.37 22.42
C ASP A 245 -19.72 20.01 22.47
N ASP A 246 -18.58 19.85 21.79
CA ASP A 246 -17.72 18.67 21.91
C ASP A 246 -17.35 18.32 23.35
N PHE A 247 -17.34 19.31 24.24
CA PHE A 247 -17.01 19.16 25.66
C PHE A 247 -18.23 18.92 26.55
N ILE A 248 -19.25 18.26 25.99
CA ILE A 248 -20.42 17.85 26.74
C ILE A 248 -20.09 16.69 27.67
N THR A 249 -20.39 16.87 28.95
CA THR A 249 -20.24 15.82 29.96
C THR A 249 -21.46 14.89 29.97
N PRO A 250 -21.37 13.69 30.60
CA PRO A 250 -22.53 12.82 30.78
C PRO A 250 -23.70 13.47 31.54
N SER A 251 -23.41 14.52 32.32
CA SER A 251 -24.40 15.34 33.03
C SER A 251 -25.06 16.41 32.16
N ASN A 252 -24.80 16.41 30.85
CA ASN A 252 -25.30 17.39 29.87
C ASN A 252 -24.84 18.83 30.15
N ILE A 253 -23.64 18.98 30.71
CA ILE A 253 -22.98 20.28 30.98
C ILE A 253 -21.82 20.42 30.00
N ILE A 254 -21.74 21.57 29.31
CA ILE A 254 -20.62 21.89 28.42
C ILE A 254 -19.52 22.53 29.27
N GLU A 255 -18.41 21.82 29.42
CA GLU A 255 -17.26 22.28 30.18
C GLU A 255 -16.34 23.17 29.35
N LYS A 256 -15.66 24.10 30.03
CA LYS A 256 -14.63 24.95 29.39
C LYS A 256 -13.23 24.42 29.57
N SER A 257 -13.00 23.64 30.64
CA SER A 257 -11.70 23.07 30.95
C SER A 257 -11.58 21.67 30.38
N ASP A 258 -10.50 21.41 29.63
CA ASP A 258 -10.14 20.09 29.13
C ASP A 258 -10.03 19.05 30.27
N ASP A 259 -9.54 19.49 31.45
CA ASP A 259 -9.36 18.65 32.64
C ASP A 259 -10.70 18.11 33.16
N PHE A 260 -11.63 19.01 33.51
CA PHE A 260 -12.95 18.64 34.05
C PHE A 260 -13.77 17.85 33.04
N PHE A 261 -13.68 18.20 31.75
CA PHE A 261 -14.30 17.42 30.69
C PHE A 261 -13.77 15.99 30.66
N SER A 262 -12.45 15.80 30.69
CA SER A 262 -11.86 14.47 30.61
C SER A 262 -12.14 13.62 31.85
N GLU A 263 -12.14 14.24 33.03
CA GLU A 263 -12.50 13.59 34.30
C GLU A 263 -13.94 13.06 34.29
N ALA A 264 -14.88 13.78 33.66
CA ALA A 264 -16.28 13.39 33.59
C ALA A 264 -16.52 12.09 32.79
N TRP A 265 -15.57 11.68 31.95
CA TRP A 265 -15.66 10.49 31.09
C TRP A 265 -14.86 9.28 31.63
N ILE A 266 -14.40 9.34 32.89
CA ILE A 266 -13.71 8.22 33.57
C ILE A 266 -14.73 7.15 33.99
N ILE A 267 -14.42 5.89 33.70
CA ILE A 267 -15.19 4.71 34.18
C ILE A 267 -14.58 4.16 35.48
N ASN A 268 -13.26 3.95 35.47
CA ASN A 268 -12.51 3.37 36.57
C ASN A 268 -11.14 4.02 36.61
N CYS A 269 -10.59 4.23 37.82
CA CYS A 269 -9.33 4.91 37.99
C CYS A 269 -8.73 4.65 39.38
N CYS A 270 -7.40 4.52 39.46
CA CYS A 270 -6.70 4.48 40.75
C CYS A 270 -6.16 5.87 41.11
N ASN A 271 -6.53 6.36 42.30
CA ASN A 271 -6.03 7.62 42.82
C ASN A 271 -4.57 7.49 43.23
N ASN A 272 -3.67 8.10 42.46
CA ASN A 272 -2.29 8.36 42.88
C ASN A 272 -1.84 9.64 42.19
N THR A 273 -1.40 10.61 42.98
CA THR A 273 -0.82 11.87 42.51
C THR A 273 0.57 11.62 41.94
N MET A 274 0.81 12.01 40.69
CA MET A 274 2.14 11.97 40.06
C MET A 274 2.69 13.38 39.88
N GLU A 275 4.00 13.54 40.07
CA GLU A 275 4.70 14.83 39.92
C GLU A 275 5.10 15.07 38.46
N GLN A 276 5.04 16.34 38.05
CA GLN A 276 5.44 16.80 36.72
C GLN A 276 6.95 16.64 36.50
N THR A 277 7.35 16.06 35.36
CA THR A 277 8.70 16.25 34.84
C THR A 277 8.67 17.27 33.68
N ASN A 278 8.92 18.54 34.02
CA ASN A 278 9.12 19.60 33.04
C ASN A 278 10.52 19.45 32.42
N GLY A 279 10.63 18.61 31.40
CA GLY A 279 11.81 18.51 30.55
C GLY A 279 11.80 19.62 29.49
N SER A 280 12.95 20.24 29.22
CA SER A 280 13.11 21.24 28.16
C SER A 280 12.77 20.65 26.78
N ILE A 281 11.71 21.16 26.15
CA ILE A 281 11.08 20.69 24.89
C ILE A 281 11.86 21.16 23.64
N THR A 282 12.79 22.10 23.77
CA THR A 282 13.38 22.85 22.65
C THR A 282 14.38 22.08 21.79
N GLU A 283 14.90 20.93 22.25
CA GLU A 283 15.92 20.13 21.54
C GLU A 283 15.44 19.63 20.17
N PHE A 284 14.13 19.37 20.03
CA PHE A 284 13.54 18.84 18.79
C PHE A 284 12.93 19.90 17.88
N ALA A 285 12.98 21.18 18.25
CA ALA A 285 12.32 22.26 17.51
C ALA A 285 12.81 22.36 16.05
N GLU A 286 14.12 22.26 15.81
CA GLU A 286 14.69 22.32 14.46
C GLU A 286 14.23 21.13 13.60
N ILE A 287 14.25 19.92 14.15
CA ILE A 287 13.82 18.70 13.46
C ILE A 287 12.33 18.79 13.10
N CYS A 288 11.49 19.21 14.06
CA CYS A 288 10.06 19.37 13.83
C CYS A 288 9.76 20.45 12.77
N ASN A 289 10.45 21.59 12.81
CA ASN A 289 10.29 22.62 11.79
C ASN A 289 10.68 22.11 10.40
N GLN A 290 11.76 21.33 10.28
CA GLN A 290 12.16 20.71 9.01
C GLN A 290 11.13 19.69 8.51
N LEU A 291 10.56 18.87 9.40
CA LEU A 291 9.54 17.87 9.06
C LEU A 291 8.24 18.49 8.56
N PHE A 292 7.80 19.60 9.17
CA PHE A 292 6.52 20.25 8.85
C PHE A 292 6.60 21.34 7.77
N SER A 293 7.78 21.88 7.49
CA SER A 293 8.00 22.84 6.39
C SER A 293 7.38 22.41 5.04
N PRO A 294 7.59 21.18 4.53
CA PRO A 294 6.96 20.73 3.28
C PRO A 294 5.44 20.47 3.41
N LEU A 295 4.88 20.46 4.62
CA LEU A 295 3.48 20.15 4.91
C LEU A 295 2.60 21.39 5.04
N ASN A 296 3.15 22.60 4.87
CA ASN A 296 2.45 23.87 5.08
C ASN A 296 1.18 24.04 4.24
N HIS A 297 1.03 23.29 3.13
CA HIS A 297 -0.16 23.36 2.29
C HIS A 297 -1.46 22.94 3.02
N CYS A 298 -1.36 22.12 4.05
CA CYS A 298 -2.54 21.66 4.80
C CYS A 298 -2.99 22.59 5.92
N SER A 299 -2.29 23.72 6.12
CA SER A 299 -2.69 24.75 7.10
C SER A 299 -4.13 25.27 6.88
N ILE A 300 -4.66 25.09 5.67
CA ILE A 300 -6.04 25.42 5.29
C ILE A 300 -7.06 24.47 5.97
N VAL A 301 -6.69 23.21 6.20
CA VAL A 301 -7.57 22.19 6.78
C VAL A 301 -7.47 22.18 8.30
N MET A 302 -6.25 22.28 8.81
CA MET A 302 -5.97 22.22 10.24
C MET A 302 -4.69 22.98 10.58
N ASP A 303 -4.72 23.67 11.72
CA ASP A 303 -3.57 24.38 12.26
C ASP A 303 -2.41 23.42 12.55
N VAL A 304 -1.19 23.86 12.25
CA VAL A 304 0.05 23.10 12.38
C VAL A 304 0.61 23.16 13.81
N GLU A 305 0.30 24.23 14.54
CA GLU A 305 0.89 24.50 15.86
C GLU A 305 0.71 23.34 16.87
N PRO A 306 -0.48 22.72 17.03
CA PRO A 306 -0.65 21.57 17.92
C PRO A 306 0.27 20.40 17.55
N PHE A 307 0.46 20.13 16.26
CA PHE A 307 1.29 19.02 15.79
C PHE A 307 2.79 19.28 15.97
N LEU A 308 3.24 20.53 15.89
CA LEU A 308 4.62 20.88 16.24
C LEU A 308 4.90 20.63 17.72
N ASN A 309 3.95 20.94 18.60
CA ASN A 309 4.07 20.67 20.03
C ASN A 309 4.13 19.16 20.32
N ILE A 310 3.24 18.37 19.71
CA ILE A 310 3.27 16.90 19.80
C ILE A 310 4.62 16.36 19.28
N CYS A 311 5.11 16.89 18.16
CA CYS A 311 6.37 16.47 17.57
C CYS A 311 7.55 16.64 18.54
N MET A 312 7.64 17.81 19.19
CA MET A 312 8.71 18.09 20.14
C MET A 312 8.60 17.22 21.39
N GLU A 313 7.39 17.04 21.91
CA GLU A 313 7.13 16.22 23.09
C GLU A 313 7.42 14.73 22.84
N LEU A 314 6.90 14.17 21.75
CA LEU A 314 7.16 12.78 21.38
C LEU A 314 8.63 12.54 21.03
N GLY A 315 9.32 13.54 20.46
CA GLY A 315 10.77 13.52 20.27
C GLY A 315 11.51 13.36 21.59
N TYR A 316 11.20 14.22 22.56
CA TYR A 316 11.82 14.19 23.90
C TYR A 316 11.57 12.86 24.62
N MET A 317 10.37 12.30 24.53
CA MET A 317 10.03 11.03 25.19
C MET A 317 10.74 9.83 24.54
N ASN A 318 10.88 9.81 23.21
CA ASN A 318 11.45 8.67 22.49
C ASN A 318 12.99 8.68 22.36
N ARG A 319 13.67 9.76 22.77
CA ARG A 319 15.12 9.97 22.61
C ARG A 319 16.05 8.83 23.06
N LYS A 320 15.62 8.03 24.04
CA LYS A 320 16.42 6.97 24.68
C LYS A 320 16.00 5.55 24.30
N ASN A 321 15.07 5.38 23.36
CA ASN A 321 14.52 4.06 23.08
C ASN A 321 15.46 3.28 22.13
N PRO A 322 16.24 2.29 22.60
CA PRO A 322 17.29 1.65 21.81
C PRO A 322 16.76 0.73 20.71
N LYS A 323 15.44 0.46 20.70
CA LYS A 323 14.78 -0.45 19.76
C LYS A 323 14.11 0.26 18.57
N ASN A 324 13.89 1.58 18.64
CA ASN A 324 13.17 2.33 17.62
C ASN A 324 14.07 3.40 16.99
N PRO A 325 13.89 3.73 15.69
CA PRO A 325 14.60 4.83 15.07
C PRO A 325 14.29 6.13 15.83
N TYR A 326 15.32 6.96 16.06
CA TYR A 326 15.27 8.21 16.84
C TYR A 326 14.11 9.15 16.47
N LEU A 327 13.62 9.05 15.22
CA LEU A 327 12.57 9.90 14.66
C LEU A 327 11.14 9.34 14.77
N LYS A 328 10.91 8.17 15.40
CA LYS A 328 9.56 7.56 15.45
C LYS A 328 8.49 8.52 15.99
N GLY A 329 8.74 9.18 17.13
CA GLY A 329 7.82 10.12 17.75
C GLY A 329 7.50 11.35 16.87
N PRO A 330 8.52 12.12 16.44
CA PRO A 330 8.34 13.22 15.50
C PRO A 330 7.57 12.83 14.22
N CYS A 331 7.87 11.64 13.68
CA CYS A 331 7.19 11.12 12.50
C CYS A 331 5.74 10.71 12.76
N THR A 332 5.39 10.24 13.96
CA THR A 332 3.99 10.00 14.36
C THR A 332 3.17 11.30 14.26
N ALA A 333 3.71 12.42 14.75
CA ALA A 333 3.03 13.72 14.65
C ALA A 333 2.85 14.17 13.20
N ALA A 334 3.91 14.06 12.38
CA ALA A 334 3.84 14.42 10.96
C ALA A 334 2.85 13.53 10.18
N LEU A 335 2.81 12.22 10.46
CA LEU A 335 1.89 11.28 9.82
C LEU A 335 0.44 11.51 10.25
N ALA A 336 0.19 11.88 11.50
CA ALA A 336 -1.15 12.25 11.95
C ALA A 336 -1.66 13.47 11.17
N TYR A 337 -0.82 14.51 11.02
CA TYR A 337 -1.15 15.68 10.22
C TYR A 337 -1.45 15.27 8.77
N ILE A 338 -0.54 14.51 8.14
CA ILE A 338 -0.69 14.01 6.77
C ILE A 338 -1.98 13.22 6.56
N GLU A 339 -2.36 12.33 7.48
CA GLU A 339 -3.58 11.52 7.37
C GLU A 339 -4.84 12.40 7.36
N ILE A 340 -4.88 13.46 8.18
CA ILE A 340 -5.99 14.42 8.21
C ILE A 340 -6.09 15.17 6.87
N CYS A 341 -4.95 15.62 6.33
CA CYS A 341 -4.88 16.30 5.04
C CYS A 341 -5.28 15.40 3.88
N GLN A 342 -4.82 14.15 3.88
CA GLN A 342 -5.15 13.15 2.87
C GLN A 342 -6.63 12.78 2.92
N TYR A 343 -7.23 12.74 4.13
CA TYR A 343 -8.66 12.59 4.28
C TYR A 343 -9.44 13.76 3.65
N ALA A 344 -8.94 14.99 3.85
CA ALA A 344 -9.42 16.20 3.17
C ALA A 344 -9.02 16.29 1.67
N LYS A 345 -8.51 15.20 1.08
CA LYS A 345 -8.15 15.06 -0.34
C LYS A 345 -7.00 15.94 -0.81
N ILE A 346 -6.20 16.48 0.12
CA ILE A 346 -4.96 17.18 -0.21
C ILE A 346 -3.84 16.14 -0.33
N PRO A 347 -3.18 16.02 -1.49
CA PRO A 347 -2.10 15.05 -1.66
C PRO A 347 -0.89 15.49 -0.84
N MET A 348 -0.49 14.62 0.08
CA MET A 348 0.69 14.83 0.93
C MET A 348 1.62 13.64 0.80
N ARG A 349 2.93 13.89 0.78
CA ARG A 349 3.99 12.88 0.79
C ARG A 349 4.60 12.83 2.18
N VAL A 350 4.85 11.62 2.67
CA VAL A 350 5.58 11.42 3.93
C VAL A 350 7.01 11.95 3.78
N PRO A 351 7.55 12.71 4.76
CA PRO A 351 8.94 13.14 4.71
C PRO A 351 9.90 11.94 4.62
N GLN A 352 10.94 12.07 3.81
CA GLN A 352 11.93 10.99 3.58
C GLN A 352 12.56 10.48 4.88
N GLN A 353 12.73 11.37 5.86
CA GLN A 353 13.27 11.09 7.19
C GLN A 353 12.41 10.11 8.01
N CYS A 354 11.14 9.95 7.66
CA CYS A 354 10.18 9.05 8.32
C CYS A 354 10.06 7.68 7.65
N VAL A 355 10.75 7.48 6.52
CA VAL A 355 10.78 6.22 5.78
C VAL A 355 12.16 5.60 5.96
N MET A 356 12.21 4.54 6.77
CA MET A 356 13.44 3.80 7.07
C MET A 356 13.23 2.32 6.78
N CYS A 357 14.01 1.76 5.85
CA CYS A 357 13.95 0.35 5.51
C CYS A 357 14.92 -0.45 6.37
N GLU A 358 14.48 -1.60 6.88
CA GLU A 358 15.32 -2.53 7.61
C GLU A 358 16.02 -3.49 6.66
N ILE A 359 17.33 -3.65 6.83
CA ILE A 359 18.18 -4.57 6.05
C ILE A 359 18.48 -5.82 6.88
N ASN A 360 18.82 -6.92 6.21
CA ASN A 360 19.45 -8.10 6.81
C ASN A 360 20.62 -7.63 7.71
N ASN A 361 20.46 -7.78 9.04
CA ASN A 361 21.32 -7.32 10.16
C ASN A 361 20.71 -6.24 11.07
N GLY A 362 19.46 -5.81 10.86
CA GLY A 362 18.79 -4.83 11.72
C GLY A 362 19.31 -3.40 11.55
N VAL A 363 20.02 -3.15 10.47
CA VAL A 363 20.47 -1.82 10.07
C VAL A 363 19.34 -1.12 9.32
N TYR A 364 19.06 0.12 9.68
CA TYR A 364 18.05 0.94 9.02
C TYR A 364 18.70 1.89 8.02
N VAL A 365 18.17 1.94 6.80
CA VAL A 365 18.58 2.92 5.78
C VAL A 365 17.44 3.88 5.45
N PRO A 366 17.76 5.17 5.20
CA PRO A 366 16.77 6.15 4.79
C PRO A 366 16.28 5.89 3.35
N GLU A 367 15.14 6.48 3.02
CA GLU A 367 14.60 6.49 1.66
C GLU A 367 15.63 7.02 0.63
N SER A 368 15.52 6.56 -0.62
CA SER A 368 16.41 6.93 -1.75
C SER A 368 17.86 6.43 -1.62
N THR A 369 18.11 5.47 -0.74
CA THR A 369 19.39 4.77 -0.68
C THR A 369 19.41 3.58 -1.63
N PHE A 370 20.46 3.50 -2.45
CA PHE A 370 20.68 2.41 -3.40
C PHE A 370 21.72 1.44 -2.85
N MET A 371 21.44 0.14 -2.97
CA MET A 371 22.33 -0.94 -2.58
C MET A 371 22.46 -1.97 -3.70
N GLU A 372 23.68 -2.45 -3.93
CA GLU A 372 23.93 -3.52 -4.87
C GLU A 372 24.13 -4.85 -4.15
N TYR A 373 23.41 -5.88 -4.59
CA TYR A 373 23.53 -7.24 -4.10
C TYR A 373 24.06 -8.15 -5.22
N ASN A 374 25.28 -8.65 -5.02
CA ASN A 374 25.86 -9.71 -5.85
C ASN A 374 25.37 -11.05 -5.31
N ILE A 375 24.57 -11.75 -6.12
CA ILE A 375 24.05 -13.06 -5.72
C ILE A 375 25.14 -14.09 -5.98
N ASN A 376 25.79 -14.56 -4.90
CA ASN A 376 26.74 -15.65 -4.96
C ASN A 376 25.99 -16.97 -5.15
N ASN A 377 26.45 -17.82 -6.08
CA ASN A 377 25.81 -19.09 -6.46
C ASN A 377 25.85 -20.20 -5.38
N GLU A 378 26.34 -19.92 -4.17
CA GLU A 378 26.59 -20.96 -3.17
C GLU A 378 25.38 -21.26 -2.27
N SER A 379 24.50 -20.28 -2.05
CA SER A 379 23.24 -20.48 -1.33
C SER A 379 22.13 -19.62 -1.90
N HIS A 380 20.97 -20.22 -2.09
CA HIS A 380 19.79 -19.55 -2.65
C HIS A 380 18.75 -19.31 -1.56
N SER A 381 17.98 -18.24 -1.68
CA SER A 381 16.82 -17.99 -0.82
C SER A 381 15.66 -17.49 -1.66
N SER A 382 14.44 -17.89 -1.32
CA SER A 382 13.24 -17.50 -2.06
C SER A 382 12.12 -17.04 -1.14
N ASP A 383 11.42 -16.01 -1.60
CA ASP A 383 10.16 -15.53 -1.05
C ASP A 383 9.02 -16.01 -1.97
N ILE A 384 8.21 -16.95 -1.47
CA ILE A 384 7.19 -17.63 -2.25
C ILE A 384 5.80 -17.16 -1.78
N VAL A 385 4.99 -16.61 -2.67
CA VAL A 385 3.65 -16.11 -2.36
C VAL A 385 2.60 -16.96 -3.06
N PHE A 386 1.70 -17.57 -2.27
CA PHE A 386 0.55 -18.29 -2.78
C PHE A 386 -0.64 -17.34 -2.92
N LEU A 387 -1.15 -17.21 -4.14
CA LEU A 387 -2.35 -16.44 -4.47
C LEU A 387 -3.49 -17.44 -4.68
N VAL A 388 -4.39 -17.58 -3.71
CA VAL A 388 -5.41 -18.63 -3.69
C VAL A 388 -6.79 -18.04 -3.95
N GLU A 389 -7.48 -18.56 -4.96
CA GLU A 389 -8.89 -18.24 -5.17
C GLU A 389 -9.74 -18.86 -4.05
N ALA A 390 -10.43 -18.02 -3.28
CA ALA A 390 -11.21 -18.38 -2.09
C ALA A 390 -12.58 -18.97 -2.48
N ASN A 391 -12.55 -20.17 -3.07
CA ASN A 391 -13.73 -20.82 -3.63
C ASN A 391 -13.73 -22.34 -3.31
N GLU A 392 -14.89 -22.98 -3.29
CA GLU A 392 -15.05 -24.37 -2.83
C GLU A 392 -14.34 -25.39 -3.73
N CYS A 393 -14.13 -25.08 -5.00
CA CYS A 393 -13.31 -25.88 -5.91
C CYS A 393 -11.87 -26.09 -5.41
N ASN A 394 -11.41 -25.21 -4.53
CA ASN A 394 -10.15 -25.29 -3.84
C ASN A 394 -10.32 -25.95 -2.46
N THR A 395 -11.31 -26.79 -2.18
CA THR A 395 -11.32 -27.60 -0.95
C THR A 395 -10.20 -28.66 -1.03
N PHE A 396 -9.07 -28.35 -0.40
CA PHE A 396 -7.75 -28.85 -0.76
C PHE A 396 -7.37 -30.25 -0.23
N SER A 397 -7.32 -31.25 -1.12
CA SER A 397 -6.49 -32.46 -0.94
C SER A 397 -5.04 -32.27 -1.47
N LEU A 398 -4.84 -31.27 -2.32
CA LEU A 398 -3.61 -31.01 -3.09
C LEU A 398 -2.51 -30.31 -2.27
N GLU A 399 -2.88 -29.48 -1.29
CA GLU A 399 -1.96 -28.65 -0.47
C GLU A 399 -0.86 -29.48 0.18
N ASN A 400 -1.24 -30.54 0.88
CA ASN A 400 -0.30 -31.38 1.60
C ASN A 400 0.72 -32.02 0.66
N SER A 401 0.35 -32.27 -0.60
CA SER A 401 1.25 -32.83 -1.60
C SER A 401 2.17 -31.75 -2.19
N ILE A 402 1.65 -30.57 -2.52
CA ILE A 402 2.44 -29.47 -3.11
C ILE A 402 3.42 -28.89 -2.10
N VAL A 403 2.95 -28.57 -0.89
CA VAL A 403 3.79 -27.98 0.16
C VAL A 403 4.93 -28.94 0.51
N SER A 404 4.63 -30.23 0.69
CA SER A 404 5.65 -31.24 1.01
C SER A 404 6.63 -31.45 -0.15
N ALA A 405 6.15 -31.49 -1.40
CA ALA A 405 7.01 -31.63 -2.57
C ALA A 405 7.92 -30.41 -2.76
N LEU A 406 7.41 -29.20 -2.51
CA LEU A 406 8.16 -27.96 -2.62
C LEU A 406 9.26 -27.85 -1.55
N GLU A 407 8.95 -28.24 -0.32
CA GLU A 407 9.93 -28.34 0.78
C GLU A 407 11.07 -29.32 0.43
N GLU A 408 10.74 -30.50 -0.10
CA GLU A 408 11.73 -31.50 -0.54
C GLU A 408 12.63 -30.97 -1.68
N GLN A 409 12.03 -30.31 -2.68
CA GLN A 409 12.78 -29.77 -3.82
C GLN A 409 13.66 -28.56 -3.43
N LEU A 410 13.18 -27.67 -2.56
CA LEU A 410 13.99 -26.56 -2.04
C LEU A 410 15.21 -27.06 -1.27
N TYR A 411 15.02 -28.08 -0.42
CA TYR A 411 16.11 -28.71 0.30
C TYR A 411 17.14 -29.33 -0.65
N SER A 412 16.67 -30.01 -1.72
CA SER A 412 17.55 -30.64 -2.72
C SER A 412 18.45 -29.65 -3.48
N GLN A 413 17.97 -28.42 -3.70
CA GLN A 413 18.69 -27.34 -4.40
C GLN A 413 19.39 -26.38 -3.43
N LYS A 414 19.57 -26.76 -2.15
CA LYS A 414 20.26 -25.98 -1.12
C LYS A 414 19.67 -24.58 -0.89
N PHE A 415 18.34 -24.44 -0.96
CA PHE A 415 17.69 -23.19 -0.54
C PHE A 415 17.70 -23.05 0.98
N ILE A 416 18.13 -21.89 1.46
CA ILE A 416 18.24 -21.55 2.89
C ILE A 416 17.22 -20.46 3.22
N ASN A 417 16.55 -20.59 4.36
CA ASN A 417 15.66 -19.56 4.91
C ASN A 417 14.60 -19.07 3.91
N SER A 418 13.95 -20.01 3.21
CA SER A 418 12.82 -19.68 2.32
C SER A 418 11.56 -19.43 3.14
N ARG A 419 10.80 -18.41 2.74
CA ARG A 419 9.60 -17.98 3.46
C ARG A 419 8.39 -17.92 2.55
N TYR A 420 7.22 -18.07 3.14
CA TYR A 420 5.96 -18.22 2.43
C TYR A 420 4.97 -17.15 2.87
N ALA A 421 4.14 -16.66 1.96
CA ALA A 421 2.98 -15.83 2.28
C ALA A 421 1.75 -16.34 1.52
N VAL A 422 0.55 -16.04 2.03
CA VAL A 422 -0.71 -16.44 1.39
C VAL A 422 -1.62 -15.22 1.24
N ILE A 423 -2.12 -15.01 0.04
CA ILE A 423 -3.16 -14.03 -0.29
C ILE A 423 -4.36 -14.79 -0.82
N ALA A 424 -5.52 -14.52 -0.26
CA ALA A 424 -6.78 -15.07 -0.72
C ALA A 424 -7.58 -14.01 -1.48
N TYR A 425 -8.22 -14.40 -2.58
CA TYR A 425 -8.96 -13.49 -3.47
C TYR A 425 -10.12 -14.18 -4.19
N GLY A 426 -10.99 -13.41 -4.84
CA GLY A 426 -11.99 -13.95 -5.77
C GLY A 426 -13.17 -14.68 -5.11
N SER A 427 -13.40 -14.45 -3.82
CA SER A 427 -14.66 -14.87 -3.17
C SER A 427 -15.80 -13.95 -3.59
N GLN A 428 -17.03 -14.46 -3.58
CA GLN A 428 -18.22 -13.64 -3.76
C GLN A 428 -18.57 -12.83 -2.50
N LEU A 429 -18.25 -13.39 -1.33
CA LEU A 429 -18.52 -12.78 -0.03
C LEU A 429 -17.24 -12.22 0.59
N PRO A 430 -17.34 -11.19 1.46
CA PRO A 430 -16.25 -10.79 2.32
C PRO A 430 -15.69 -12.00 3.12
N PRO A 431 -14.41 -11.97 3.53
CA PRO A 431 -13.47 -10.85 3.42
C PRO A 431 -12.67 -10.89 2.11
N PHE A 432 -12.81 -11.95 1.32
CA PHE A 432 -12.00 -12.20 0.12
C PHE A 432 -12.70 -11.77 -1.19
N ASP A 433 -13.76 -10.96 -1.08
CA ASP A 433 -14.32 -10.14 -2.16
C ASP A 433 -13.28 -9.15 -2.71
N TYR A 434 -12.29 -8.82 -1.87
CA TYR A 434 -11.08 -8.09 -2.20
C TYR A 434 -9.85 -8.97 -1.90
N PRO A 435 -8.75 -8.92 -2.68
CA PRO A 435 -7.55 -9.70 -2.38
C PRO A 435 -6.92 -9.26 -1.04
N ARG A 436 -6.82 -10.19 -0.07
CA ARG A 436 -6.28 -9.89 1.26
C ARG A 436 -5.21 -10.90 1.68
N THR A 437 -4.19 -10.38 2.37
CA THR A 437 -3.13 -11.17 2.99
C THR A 437 -3.64 -11.88 4.23
N ILE A 438 -3.18 -13.11 4.42
CA ILE A 438 -3.42 -13.87 5.65
C ILE A 438 -2.22 -13.68 6.57
N SER A 439 -2.49 -13.39 7.85
CA SER A 439 -1.46 -13.18 8.86
C SER A 439 -1.88 -13.78 10.19
N LYS A 440 -0.91 -14.24 10.98
CA LYS A 440 -1.09 -14.73 12.35
C LYS A 440 0.09 -14.24 13.19
N ASP A 441 -0.15 -13.88 14.44
CA ASP A 441 0.89 -13.31 15.31
C ASP A 441 1.55 -12.06 14.70
N ASN A 442 0.78 -11.29 13.91
CA ASN A 442 1.22 -10.12 13.12
C ASN A 442 2.31 -10.40 12.09
N VAL A 443 2.55 -11.66 11.77
CA VAL A 443 3.50 -12.08 10.75
C VAL A 443 2.76 -12.48 9.46
N VAL A 444 3.17 -11.91 8.33
CA VAL A 444 2.66 -12.27 6.99
C VAL A 444 3.54 -13.34 6.34
N PHE A 445 4.86 -13.17 6.42
CA PHE A 445 5.82 -14.14 5.87
C PHE A 445 6.26 -15.15 6.91
N ILE A 446 6.01 -16.42 6.63
CA ILE A 446 6.24 -17.55 7.54
C ILE A 446 7.32 -18.49 7.02
N ASN A 447 8.11 -19.07 7.93
CA ASN A 447 9.16 -20.04 7.57
C ASN A 447 8.72 -21.50 7.76
N SER A 448 7.60 -21.73 8.47
CA SER A 448 7.13 -23.08 8.84
C SER A 448 6.05 -23.59 7.89
N THR A 449 6.23 -24.81 7.38
CA THR A 449 5.23 -25.46 6.51
C THR A 449 3.94 -25.83 7.26
N ASN A 450 3.99 -26.00 8.58
CA ASN A 450 2.79 -26.26 9.38
C ASN A 450 1.88 -25.04 9.47
N ILE A 451 2.45 -23.84 9.62
CA ILE A 451 1.69 -22.58 9.61
C ILE A 451 1.18 -22.29 8.21
N LEU A 452 1.96 -22.61 7.16
CA LEU A 452 1.53 -22.47 5.78
C LEU A 452 0.27 -23.28 5.48
N ARG A 453 0.22 -24.53 5.96
CA ARG A 453 -0.99 -25.37 5.87
C ARG A 453 -2.19 -24.74 6.59
N GLN A 454 -1.97 -24.02 7.70
CA GLN A 454 -3.06 -23.30 8.38
C GLN A 454 -3.54 -22.11 7.53
N TYR A 455 -2.63 -21.34 6.92
CA TYR A 455 -2.99 -20.19 6.09
C TYR A 455 -3.73 -20.61 4.82
N LEU A 456 -3.27 -21.67 4.16
CA LEU A 456 -3.93 -22.19 2.95
C LEU A 456 -5.34 -22.71 3.28
N LYS A 457 -5.53 -23.42 4.41
CA LYS A 457 -6.87 -23.77 4.89
C LYS A 457 -7.75 -22.56 5.20
N HIS A 458 -7.18 -21.50 5.78
CA HIS A 458 -7.93 -20.27 6.09
C HIS A 458 -8.41 -19.54 4.83
N SER A 459 -7.66 -19.64 3.73
CA SER A 459 -8.03 -18.99 2.45
C SER A 459 -9.40 -19.43 1.91
N THR A 460 -9.85 -20.63 2.27
CA THR A 460 -11.15 -21.19 1.83
C THR A 460 -12.17 -21.28 2.96
N ALA A 461 -11.83 -20.86 4.18
CA ALA A 461 -12.70 -20.98 5.36
C ALA A 461 -14.02 -20.21 5.21
N PHE A 462 -14.04 -19.14 4.43
CA PHE A 462 -15.21 -18.30 4.18
C PHE A 462 -15.88 -18.57 2.82
N SER A 463 -15.46 -19.60 2.10
CA SER A 463 -16.11 -19.97 0.84
C SER A 463 -17.50 -20.54 1.14
N LYS A 464 -18.55 -19.86 0.66
CA LYS A 464 -19.91 -20.40 0.61
C LYS A 464 -20.34 -20.45 -0.85
N SER A 465 -20.77 -21.62 -1.31
CA SER A 465 -21.52 -21.78 -2.56
C SER A 465 -22.85 -21.06 -2.44
N TYR A 466 -23.01 -19.97 -3.19
CA TYR A 466 -24.33 -19.44 -3.50
C TYR A 466 -24.60 -19.65 -4.99
N ASP A 467 -25.77 -20.21 -5.28
CA ASP A 467 -26.20 -20.59 -6.62
C ASP A 467 -26.22 -19.37 -7.56
N GLY A 468 -25.53 -19.51 -8.70
CA GLY A 468 -25.89 -18.83 -9.94
C GLY A 468 -25.21 -17.51 -10.28
N SER A 469 -24.35 -16.92 -9.44
CA SER A 469 -23.60 -15.71 -9.82
C SER A 469 -22.11 -15.99 -9.99
N THR A 470 -21.53 -15.54 -11.12
CA THR A 470 -20.09 -15.67 -11.39
C THR A 470 -19.29 -14.85 -10.39
N SER A 471 -18.51 -15.52 -9.53
CA SER A 471 -17.52 -14.83 -8.69
C SER A 471 -16.58 -14.01 -9.58
N LYS A 472 -16.40 -12.72 -9.24
CA LYS A 472 -15.44 -11.86 -9.94
C LYS A 472 -14.05 -12.18 -9.42
N SER A 473 -13.34 -13.04 -10.12
CA SER A 473 -11.97 -13.42 -9.81
C SER A 473 -10.97 -12.54 -10.56
N ASP A 474 -10.35 -11.58 -9.88
CA ASP A 474 -9.32 -10.72 -10.48
C ASP A 474 -7.91 -11.16 -10.04
N MET A 475 -7.27 -11.97 -10.88
CA MET A 475 -5.89 -12.43 -10.68
C MET A 475 -4.88 -11.28 -10.71
N MET A 476 -5.09 -10.27 -11.56
CA MET A 476 -4.16 -9.15 -11.71
C MET A 476 -4.20 -8.25 -10.47
N HIS A 477 -5.38 -8.06 -9.90
CA HIS A 477 -5.51 -7.38 -8.62
C HIS A 477 -4.83 -8.15 -7.50
N ALA A 478 -4.96 -9.49 -7.43
CA ALA A 478 -4.23 -10.29 -6.46
C ALA A 478 -2.70 -10.13 -6.59
N ILE A 479 -2.16 -10.13 -7.82
CA ILE A 479 -0.74 -9.86 -8.09
C ILE A 479 -0.35 -8.45 -7.62
N SER A 480 -1.19 -7.43 -7.86
CA SER A 480 -0.91 -6.05 -7.44
C SER A 480 -0.92 -5.85 -5.91
N ILE A 481 -1.60 -6.74 -5.16
CA ILE A 481 -1.54 -6.74 -3.70
C ILE A 481 -0.30 -7.51 -3.23
N ALA A 482 0.02 -8.62 -3.90
CA ALA A 482 1.26 -9.36 -3.66
C ALA A 482 2.51 -8.50 -3.87
N SER A 483 2.47 -7.56 -4.82
CA SER A 483 3.59 -6.66 -5.09
C SER A 483 3.90 -5.66 -3.97
N ARG A 484 2.95 -5.44 -3.05
CA ARG A 484 3.08 -4.52 -1.91
C ARG A 484 3.58 -5.21 -0.64
N LEU A 485 3.86 -6.51 -0.71
CA LEU A 485 4.44 -7.25 0.41
C LEU A 485 5.90 -6.84 0.62
N ASN A 486 6.34 -6.88 1.88
CA ASN A 486 7.72 -6.55 2.25
C ASN A 486 8.68 -7.71 1.89
N PHE A 487 9.15 -7.76 0.65
CA PHE A 487 10.15 -8.73 0.17
C PHE A 487 11.55 -8.45 0.74
N ARG A 488 12.36 -9.50 0.93
CA ARG A 488 13.76 -9.34 1.35
C ARG A 488 14.63 -8.90 0.18
N THR A 489 15.76 -8.29 0.48
CA THR A 489 16.79 -7.98 -0.52
C THR A 489 17.62 -9.23 -0.84
N GLY A 490 18.06 -9.38 -2.10
CA GLY A 490 18.96 -10.47 -2.51
C GLY A 490 18.31 -11.85 -2.63
N VAL A 491 16.97 -11.94 -2.68
CA VAL A 491 16.23 -13.21 -2.77
C VAL A 491 15.42 -13.28 -4.05
N SER A 492 15.06 -14.49 -4.49
CA SER A 492 14.15 -14.68 -5.62
C SER A 492 12.69 -14.54 -5.19
N LYS A 493 11.87 -13.93 -6.05
CA LYS A 493 10.44 -13.74 -5.83
C LYS A 493 9.64 -14.70 -6.71
N THR A 494 8.77 -15.49 -6.10
CA THR A 494 8.00 -16.52 -6.80
C THR A 494 6.53 -16.43 -6.43
N PHE A 495 5.65 -16.25 -7.41
CA PHE A 495 4.20 -16.22 -7.21
C PHE A 495 3.57 -17.52 -7.71
N ILE A 496 2.72 -18.13 -6.90
CA ILE A 496 1.98 -19.35 -7.24
C ILE A 496 0.50 -19.04 -7.16
N ILE A 497 -0.16 -18.88 -8.30
CA ILE A 497 -1.61 -18.72 -8.38
C ILE A 497 -2.28 -20.09 -8.37
N ILE A 498 -3.27 -20.25 -7.49
CA ILE A 498 -4.18 -21.39 -7.48
C ILE A 498 -5.57 -20.86 -7.84
N SER A 499 -6.10 -21.35 -8.96
CA SER A 499 -7.31 -20.80 -9.57
C SER A 499 -8.31 -21.87 -10.03
N CYS A 500 -9.58 -21.52 -9.96
CA CYS A 500 -10.69 -22.31 -10.45
C CYS A 500 -11.44 -21.64 -11.60
N SER A 501 -11.55 -20.33 -11.49
CA SER A 501 -12.13 -19.45 -12.49
C SER A 501 -11.27 -19.39 -13.76
N ARG A 502 -11.90 -18.96 -14.84
CA ARG A 502 -11.20 -18.64 -16.08
C ARG A 502 -10.65 -17.23 -15.99
N CYS A 503 -9.48 -17.03 -16.58
CA CYS A 503 -8.87 -15.71 -16.73
C CYS A 503 -9.63 -14.90 -17.81
N ASP A 504 -10.48 -13.97 -17.39
CA ASP A 504 -11.22 -13.04 -18.28
C ASP A 504 -10.73 -11.60 -18.10
N ILE A 505 -10.28 -11.00 -19.20
CA ILE A 505 -9.74 -9.64 -19.26
C ILE A 505 -10.80 -8.61 -18.82
N LYS A 506 -12.08 -8.86 -19.13
CA LYS A 506 -13.17 -7.93 -18.81
C LYS A 506 -13.39 -7.75 -17.31
N GLN A 507 -12.90 -8.70 -16.50
CA GLN A 507 -13.05 -8.68 -15.06
C GLN A 507 -11.80 -8.14 -14.36
N MET A 508 -10.74 -7.83 -15.10
CA MET A 508 -9.47 -7.37 -14.55
C MET A 508 -9.45 -5.85 -14.39
N ARG A 509 -8.97 -5.41 -13.22
CA ARG A 509 -8.75 -4.00 -12.91
C ARG A 509 -7.48 -3.43 -13.55
N PHE A 510 -6.47 -4.28 -13.74
CA PHE A 510 -5.16 -3.88 -14.24
C PHE A 510 -4.85 -4.52 -15.59
N ASP A 511 -4.20 -3.75 -16.44
CA ASP A 511 -3.78 -4.19 -17.76
C ASP A 511 -2.60 -5.16 -17.68
N TYR A 512 -2.57 -6.11 -18.62
CA TYR A 512 -1.50 -7.10 -18.75
C TYR A 512 -0.11 -6.46 -18.82
N SER A 513 0.05 -5.39 -19.60
CA SER A 513 1.35 -4.75 -19.82
C SER A 513 1.93 -4.16 -18.53
N SER A 514 1.09 -3.56 -17.69
CA SER A 514 1.53 -2.99 -16.41
C SER A 514 2.02 -4.07 -15.45
N ILE A 515 1.30 -5.19 -15.37
CA ILE A 515 1.68 -6.31 -14.51
C ILE A 515 2.93 -7.02 -15.05
N LEU A 516 3.05 -7.21 -16.36
CA LEU A 516 4.23 -7.79 -16.98
C LEU A 516 5.48 -6.93 -16.75
N GLN A 517 5.35 -5.61 -16.88
CA GLN A 517 6.44 -4.68 -16.59
C GLN A 517 6.91 -4.82 -15.14
N TYR A 518 5.98 -4.81 -14.18
CA TYR A 518 6.29 -5.05 -12.78
C TYR A 518 7.03 -6.39 -12.56
N MET A 519 6.53 -7.48 -13.13
CA MET A 519 7.15 -8.80 -13.00
C MET A 519 8.56 -8.84 -13.59
N SER A 520 8.76 -8.18 -14.73
CA SER A 520 10.08 -8.11 -15.39
C SER A 520 11.06 -7.24 -14.61
N ASP A 521 10.61 -6.12 -14.05
CA ASP A 521 11.48 -5.16 -13.35
C ASP A 521 11.92 -5.76 -12.00
N GLU A 522 11.00 -6.34 -11.23
CA GLU A 522 11.27 -6.95 -9.92
C GLU A 522 11.78 -8.40 -9.98
N GLY A 523 11.83 -9.00 -11.17
CA GLY A 523 12.29 -10.38 -11.38
C GLY A 523 11.38 -11.43 -10.73
N VAL A 524 10.06 -11.25 -10.83
CA VAL A 524 9.06 -12.17 -10.25
C VAL A 524 8.72 -13.29 -11.24
N SER A 525 8.79 -14.54 -10.79
CA SER A 525 8.34 -15.70 -11.57
C SER A 525 6.91 -16.11 -11.22
N LEU A 526 6.00 -16.17 -12.20
CA LEU A 526 4.60 -16.53 -11.99
C LEU A 526 4.28 -17.96 -12.43
N HIS A 527 3.84 -18.79 -11.50
CA HIS A 527 3.35 -20.14 -11.74
C HIS A 527 1.84 -20.22 -11.50
N ILE A 528 1.11 -20.91 -12.37
CA ILE A 528 -0.34 -21.06 -12.27
C ILE A 528 -0.70 -22.53 -12.15
N ILE A 529 -1.44 -22.87 -11.11
CA ILE A 529 -2.15 -24.14 -10.96
C ILE A 529 -3.63 -23.86 -11.17
N THR A 530 -4.25 -24.63 -12.06
CA THR A 530 -5.67 -24.48 -12.36
C THR A 530 -6.45 -25.79 -12.25
N ASN A 531 -7.72 -25.66 -11.89
CA ASN A 531 -8.69 -26.74 -11.90
C ASN A 531 -9.46 -26.86 -13.22
N ALA A 532 -9.14 -26.08 -14.25
CA ALA A 532 -9.76 -26.22 -15.56
C ALA A 532 -8.97 -27.16 -16.48
N GLU A 533 -9.67 -27.77 -17.43
CA GLU A 533 -9.09 -28.68 -18.41
C GLU A 533 -8.48 -27.90 -19.58
N PHE A 534 -7.32 -28.34 -20.05
CA PHE A 534 -6.70 -27.79 -21.25
C PHE A 534 -7.32 -28.40 -22.51
N ASN A 535 -7.87 -27.57 -23.38
CA ASN A 535 -8.30 -27.98 -24.71
C ASN A 535 -7.08 -28.08 -25.63
N VAL A 536 -6.58 -29.32 -25.78
CA VAL A 536 -5.47 -29.65 -26.67
C VAL A 536 -6.03 -30.10 -28.02
N GLU A 537 -5.61 -29.46 -29.12
CA GLU A 537 -6.12 -29.75 -30.47
C GLU A 537 -5.84 -31.21 -30.93
N LYS A 538 -4.83 -31.88 -30.35
CA LYS A 538 -4.43 -33.26 -30.69
C LYS A 538 -4.23 -34.14 -29.43
N PRO A 539 -5.30 -34.50 -28.71
CA PRO A 539 -5.21 -35.15 -27.39
C PRO A 539 -4.64 -36.57 -27.43
N ARG A 540 -4.66 -37.25 -28.60
CA ARG A 540 -4.22 -38.64 -28.76
C ARG A 540 -2.70 -38.84 -28.61
N LYS A 541 -1.88 -37.81 -28.84
CA LYS A 541 -0.40 -37.91 -28.77
C LYS A 541 0.17 -37.71 -27.37
N ILE A 542 -0.54 -37.02 -26.47
CA ILE A 542 -0.02 -36.64 -25.15
C ILE A 542 -0.93 -37.23 -24.07
N ARG A 543 -0.68 -38.50 -23.74
CA ARG A 543 -1.33 -39.14 -22.58
C ARG A 543 -0.71 -38.59 -21.29
N ASN A 544 -1.54 -38.28 -20.31
CA ASN A 544 -1.15 -37.82 -18.97
C ASN A 544 -0.25 -36.56 -19.03
N PHE A 545 -0.70 -35.55 -19.78
CA PHE A 545 -0.21 -34.17 -19.68
C PHE A 545 -0.48 -33.61 -18.28
N TYR A 546 0.42 -32.78 -17.77
CA TYR A 546 0.23 -32.08 -16.49
C TYR A 546 0.31 -30.56 -16.64
N GLY A 547 1.20 -30.08 -17.52
CA GLY A 547 1.45 -28.65 -17.67
C GLY A 547 2.54 -28.35 -18.68
N PHE A 548 2.83 -27.07 -18.86
CA PHE A 548 3.79 -26.58 -19.84
C PHE A 548 4.40 -25.25 -19.40
N ASP A 549 5.56 -24.93 -19.95
CA ASP A 549 6.16 -23.61 -19.89
C ASP A 549 6.54 -23.12 -21.30
N LYS A 550 7.37 -22.08 -21.40
CA LYS A 550 7.78 -21.50 -22.68
C LYS A 550 8.59 -22.47 -23.54
N GLN A 551 9.35 -23.39 -22.92
CA GLN A 551 10.32 -24.25 -23.58
C GLN A 551 9.93 -25.74 -23.59
N PHE A 552 9.18 -26.19 -22.60
CA PHE A 552 8.97 -27.58 -22.27
C PHE A 552 7.51 -27.92 -21.97
N VAL A 553 7.19 -29.19 -22.22
CA VAL A 553 5.92 -29.81 -21.84
C VAL A 553 6.17 -30.91 -20.81
N TYR A 554 5.40 -30.87 -19.74
CA TYR A 554 5.47 -31.81 -18.63
C TYR A 554 4.39 -32.87 -18.75
N SER A 555 4.81 -34.12 -18.74
CA SER A 555 3.92 -35.29 -18.80
C SER A 555 4.43 -36.41 -17.91
N ASN A 556 3.60 -37.43 -17.71
CA ASN A 556 4.02 -38.62 -16.96
C ASN A 556 5.23 -39.34 -17.57
N ARG A 557 5.43 -39.24 -18.89
CA ARG A 557 6.57 -39.84 -19.60
C ARG A 557 7.81 -38.94 -19.57
N SER A 558 7.62 -37.62 -19.56
CA SER A 558 8.66 -36.61 -19.59
C SER A 558 8.56 -35.68 -18.36
N PRO A 559 8.93 -36.17 -17.16
CA PRO A 559 8.88 -35.37 -15.93
C PRO A 559 9.87 -34.20 -15.94
N GLU A 560 10.97 -34.30 -16.70
CA GLU A 560 11.97 -33.23 -16.83
C GLU A 560 11.62 -32.19 -17.90
N GLY A 561 10.53 -32.42 -18.65
CA GLY A 561 10.13 -31.57 -19.76
C GLY A 561 10.60 -32.13 -21.11
N SER A 562 9.77 -31.95 -22.15
CA SER A 562 10.11 -32.26 -23.54
C SER A 562 9.87 -31.02 -24.40
N SER A 563 10.91 -30.57 -25.11
CA SER A 563 10.86 -29.44 -26.05
C SER A 563 10.20 -29.83 -27.38
N GLU A 564 10.41 -31.08 -27.81
CA GLU A 564 9.76 -31.65 -29.00
C GLU A 564 8.24 -31.60 -28.88
N LEU A 565 7.70 -32.02 -27.72
CA LEU A 565 6.27 -31.95 -27.45
C LEU A 565 5.77 -30.50 -27.40
N ARG A 566 6.58 -29.56 -26.90
CA ARG A 566 6.22 -28.13 -26.84
C ARG A 566 5.99 -27.51 -28.21
N ASN A 567 6.83 -27.84 -29.18
CA ASN A 567 6.70 -27.37 -30.56
C ASN A 567 5.43 -27.92 -31.24
N THR A 568 4.93 -29.07 -30.80
CA THR A 568 3.72 -29.69 -31.35
C THR A 568 2.43 -29.29 -30.62
N LEU A 569 2.55 -28.70 -29.43
CA LEU A 569 1.42 -28.33 -28.56
C LEU A 569 1.00 -26.89 -28.84
N HIS A 570 -0.11 -26.75 -29.56
CA HIS A 570 -0.91 -25.54 -29.57
C HIS A 570 -2.04 -25.71 -28.55
N VAL A 571 -1.97 -24.92 -27.48
CA VAL A 571 -3.06 -24.80 -26.50
C VAL A 571 -3.98 -23.71 -27.01
N SER A 572 -5.27 -23.99 -27.12
CA SER A 572 -6.23 -23.00 -27.60
C SER A 572 -6.24 -21.77 -26.69
N ASN A 573 -6.19 -20.56 -27.26
CA ASN A 573 -6.25 -19.29 -26.51
C ASN A 573 -7.51 -19.17 -25.63
N ASN A 574 -8.56 -19.95 -25.93
CA ASN A 574 -9.86 -19.88 -25.26
C ASN A 574 -9.91 -20.46 -23.84
N SER A 575 -8.95 -21.30 -23.41
CA SER A 575 -9.03 -21.91 -22.06
C SER A 575 -8.45 -21.06 -20.94
N PHE A 576 -7.42 -20.23 -21.19
CA PHE A 576 -6.78 -19.36 -20.18
C PHE A 576 -6.25 -18.01 -20.67
N GLY A 577 -6.42 -17.72 -21.97
CA GLY A 577 -6.11 -16.42 -22.57
C GLY A 577 -4.80 -15.80 -22.08
N ILE A 578 -4.92 -14.59 -21.54
CA ILE A 578 -3.81 -13.69 -21.22
C ILE A 578 -3.01 -14.11 -19.97
N CYS A 579 -3.63 -14.74 -18.96
CA CYS A 579 -2.90 -15.11 -17.73
C CYS A 579 -1.91 -16.25 -17.97
N ALA A 580 -2.25 -17.20 -18.86
CA ALA A 580 -1.30 -18.22 -19.27
C ALA A 580 -0.08 -17.58 -19.96
N GLN A 581 -0.32 -16.61 -20.84
CA GLN A 581 0.75 -15.87 -21.50
C GLN A 581 1.61 -15.09 -20.48
N LEU A 582 0.99 -14.47 -19.48
CA LEU A 582 1.71 -13.77 -18.41
C LEU A 582 2.68 -14.71 -17.68
N ALA A 583 2.22 -15.89 -17.28
CA ALA A 583 3.05 -16.89 -16.61
C ALA A 583 4.24 -17.33 -17.48
N LEU A 584 4.03 -17.48 -18.79
CA LEU A 584 5.10 -17.87 -19.73
C LEU A 584 6.14 -16.76 -19.94
N ASP A 585 5.71 -15.50 -19.97
CA ASP A 585 6.61 -14.37 -20.17
C ASP A 585 7.38 -13.98 -18.90
N SER A 586 6.85 -14.30 -17.72
CA SER A 586 7.56 -14.21 -16.43
C SER A 586 8.44 -15.44 -16.11
N GLU A 587 8.89 -16.20 -17.12
CA GLU A 587 9.70 -17.42 -16.98
C GLU A 587 9.08 -18.54 -16.10
N GLY A 588 7.77 -18.49 -15.92
CA GLY A 588 7.01 -19.42 -15.08
C GLY A 588 6.35 -20.56 -15.87
N SER A 589 5.28 -21.12 -15.32
CA SER A 589 4.63 -22.32 -15.88
C SER A 589 3.15 -22.44 -15.54
N VAL A 590 2.41 -23.23 -16.32
CA VAL A 590 0.96 -23.44 -16.14
C VAL A 590 0.66 -24.95 -16.03
N PHE A 591 -0.04 -25.36 -14.98
CA PHE A 591 -0.36 -26.75 -14.65
C PHE A 591 -1.86 -26.94 -14.37
N SER A 592 -2.42 -28.11 -14.74
CA SER A 592 -3.83 -28.45 -14.47
C SER A 592 -3.98 -29.68 -13.58
N VAL A 593 -4.84 -29.57 -12.57
CA VAL A 593 -5.12 -30.62 -11.57
C VAL A 593 -6.11 -31.67 -12.09
N LYS A 594 -7.07 -31.28 -12.94
CA LYS A 594 -8.14 -32.19 -13.42
C LYS A 594 -7.65 -33.21 -14.44
N GLN A 595 -6.41 -33.13 -14.89
CA GLN A 595 -5.87 -34.07 -15.86
C GLN A 595 -5.57 -35.42 -15.19
N LYS A 596 -6.18 -36.49 -15.71
CA LYS A 596 -6.19 -37.87 -15.17
C LYS A 596 -4.79 -38.44 -14.87
N GLY A 597 -4.22 -38.10 -13.71
CA GLY A 597 -2.93 -38.61 -13.24
C GLY A 597 -2.74 -38.48 -11.72
N PRO A 598 -1.74 -39.15 -11.14
CA PRO A 598 -1.49 -39.13 -9.70
C PRO A 598 -1.06 -37.73 -9.21
N ILE A 599 -1.87 -37.13 -8.33
CA ILE A 599 -1.67 -35.82 -7.70
C ILE A 599 -0.24 -35.64 -7.15
N LYS A 600 0.28 -36.66 -6.45
CA LYS A 600 1.64 -36.61 -5.85
C LYS A 600 2.72 -36.36 -6.91
N ARG A 601 2.61 -37.02 -8.07
CA ARG A 601 3.61 -36.88 -9.14
C ARG A 601 3.51 -35.52 -9.83
N LEU A 602 2.29 -35.00 -10.01
CA LEU A 602 2.08 -33.63 -10.48
C LEU A 602 2.74 -32.64 -9.52
N ALA A 603 2.51 -32.79 -8.22
CA ALA A 603 3.09 -31.92 -7.19
C ALA A 603 4.63 -31.94 -7.23
N THR A 604 5.26 -33.10 -7.39
CA THR A 604 6.73 -33.20 -7.52
C THR A 604 7.25 -32.52 -8.79
N ILE A 605 6.61 -32.72 -9.94
CA ILE A 605 7.04 -32.10 -11.20
C ILE A 605 6.88 -30.58 -11.13
N PHE A 606 5.75 -30.12 -10.59
CA PHE A 606 5.46 -28.71 -10.38
C PHE A 606 6.50 -28.08 -9.45
N ALA A 607 6.73 -28.67 -8.27
CA ALA A 607 7.72 -28.21 -7.31
C ALA A 607 9.12 -28.12 -7.92
N LYS A 608 9.57 -29.14 -8.66
CA LYS A 608 10.87 -29.13 -9.35
C LYS A 608 10.97 -27.95 -10.30
N ARG A 609 9.90 -27.65 -11.06
CA ARG A 609 9.90 -26.52 -12.01
C ARG A 609 9.89 -25.15 -11.32
N VAL A 610 9.15 -25.01 -10.22
CA VAL A 610 9.12 -23.77 -9.41
C VAL A 610 10.50 -23.48 -8.84
N VAL A 611 11.19 -24.48 -8.30
CA VAL A 611 12.53 -24.30 -7.74
C VAL A 611 13.55 -23.94 -8.83
N GLN A 612 13.40 -24.46 -10.05
CA GLN A 612 14.28 -24.11 -11.18
C GLN A 612 14.16 -22.64 -11.62
N SER A 613 12.98 -22.04 -11.61
CA SER A 613 12.80 -20.59 -11.88
C SER A 613 13.27 -19.72 -10.72
N ALA A 614 13.20 -20.24 -9.49
CA ALA A 614 13.62 -19.51 -8.30
C ALA A 614 15.15 -19.34 -8.18
N ILE A 615 15.95 -20.02 -9.02
CA ILE A 615 17.41 -19.85 -9.07
C ILE A 615 17.70 -18.52 -9.80
N SER A 616 18.04 -17.49 -9.03
CA SER A 616 18.33 -16.14 -9.53
C SER A 616 19.58 -16.12 -10.43
N LYS A 617 19.48 -15.47 -11.59
CA LYS A 617 20.56 -15.38 -12.61
C LYS A 617 21.04 -13.96 -12.86
N GLY A 618 21.23 -13.15 -11.82
CA GLY A 618 21.72 -11.78 -12.01
C GLY A 618 21.90 -10.98 -10.74
N ASN A 619 22.66 -9.89 -10.84
CA ASN A 619 22.84 -8.94 -9.76
C ASN A 619 21.57 -8.10 -9.58
N GLN A 620 21.27 -7.77 -8.33
CA GLN A 620 20.12 -6.96 -7.95
C GLN A 620 20.56 -5.57 -7.49
N THR A 621 19.82 -4.55 -7.91
CA THR A 621 19.91 -3.18 -7.40
C THR A 621 18.65 -2.90 -6.60
N CYS A 622 18.81 -2.62 -5.31
CA CYS A 622 17.71 -2.36 -4.41
C CYS A 622 17.67 -0.90 -3.96
N GLU A 623 16.48 -0.31 -3.93
CA GLU A 623 16.21 1.04 -3.45
C GLU A 623 15.25 0.99 -2.26
N CYS A 624 15.55 1.76 -1.21
CA CYS A 624 14.61 1.94 -0.09
C CYS A 624 13.53 2.96 -0.47
N THR A 625 12.27 2.54 -0.41
CA THR A 625 11.11 3.40 -0.71
C THR A 625 10.02 3.23 0.36
N GLY A 626 9.03 4.12 0.34
CA GLY A 626 7.93 4.09 1.31
C GLY A 626 6.57 4.45 0.75
N HIS A 627 5.54 3.80 1.30
CA HIS A 627 4.15 4.19 1.14
C HIS A 627 3.84 5.45 1.94
N ASN A 628 2.76 6.12 1.56
CA ASN A 628 2.28 7.30 2.28
C ASN A 628 1.72 6.98 3.69
N SER A 629 1.60 5.70 4.07
CA SER A 629 1.33 5.25 5.44
C SER A 629 2.57 5.30 6.36
N GLY A 630 3.75 5.63 5.81
CA GLY A 630 5.04 5.52 6.50
C GLY A 630 5.60 4.08 6.55
N SER A 631 4.92 3.11 5.91
CA SER A 631 5.44 1.77 5.69
C SER A 631 6.61 1.83 4.70
N ALA A 632 7.75 1.28 5.08
CA ALA A 632 8.99 1.33 4.31
C ALA A 632 9.35 -0.07 3.82
N TYR A 633 9.79 -0.19 2.57
CA TYR A 633 10.13 -1.46 1.95
C TYR A 633 11.21 -1.28 0.89
N MET A 634 11.95 -2.37 0.64
CA MET A 634 12.99 -2.40 -0.37
C MET A 634 12.41 -2.87 -1.70
N ILE A 635 12.61 -2.07 -2.74
CA ILE A 635 12.30 -2.42 -4.13
C ILE A 635 13.59 -2.92 -4.77
N CYS A 636 13.58 -4.10 -5.40
CA CYS A 636 14.80 -4.69 -5.95
C CYS A 636 14.61 -5.06 -7.41
N THR A 637 15.39 -4.40 -8.27
CA THR A 637 15.36 -4.59 -9.71
C THR A 637 16.53 -5.45 -10.19
N MET A 638 16.28 -6.25 -11.22
CA MET A 638 17.33 -7.08 -11.84
C MET A 638 18.14 -6.24 -12.83
N LYS A 639 19.48 -6.23 -12.72
CA LYS A 639 20.33 -5.64 -13.77
C LYS A 639 20.14 -6.46 -15.04
N LYS A 640 19.56 -5.87 -16.08
CA LYS A 640 19.57 -6.45 -17.44
C LYS A 640 21.03 -6.60 -17.84
N SER A 641 21.49 -7.83 -18.06
CA SER A 641 22.78 -8.07 -18.70
C SER A 641 22.78 -7.31 -20.02
N SER A 642 23.55 -6.24 -20.10
CA SER A 642 23.83 -5.50 -21.33
C SER A 642 24.74 -6.35 -22.23
N ASN A 643 24.28 -7.55 -22.60
CA ASN A 643 24.88 -8.40 -23.61
C ASN A 643 24.10 -8.32 -24.92
N LYS A 644 23.70 -7.10 -25.28
CA LYS A 644 23.64 -6.69 -26.68
C LYS A 644 24.64 -5.55 -26.85
N LYS A 645 25.88 -5.91 -27.18
CA LYS A 645 26.66 -5.03 -28.06
C LYS A 645 25.77 -4.78 -29.28
N PRO A 646 25.46 -3.54 -29.67
CA PRO A 646 25.01 -3.27 -31.01
C PRO A 646 26.17 -3.65 -31.93
N THR A 647 26.13 -4.86 -32.49
CA THR A 647 26.99 -5.20 -33.60
C THR A 647 26.44 -4.49 -34.83
N ASN A 648 27.25 -3.59 -35.36
CA ASN A 648 27.13 -2.80 -36.59
C ASN A 648 26.33 -1.51 -36.49
N GLU A 649 26.94 -0.48 -35.90
CA GLU A 649 27.04 0.83 -36.55
C GLU A 649 28.47 1.36 -36.36
N GLN A 650 29.36 0.95 -37.27
CA GLN A 650 30.54 1.73 -37.63
C GLN A 650 30.10 2.58 -38.82
N ASN A 651 29.85 3.86 -38.57
CA ASN A 651 30.57 4.98 -39.20
C ASN A 651 29.96 6.31 -38.76
N ASP A 652 30.85 7.10 -38.14
CA ASP A 652 30.97 8.55 -38.15
C ASP A 652 29.78 9.41 -37.66
N TYR A 653 29.98 10.13 -36.55
CA TYR A 653 30.52 11.49 -36.62
C TYR A 653 31.08 11.91 -35.25
N ASP A 654 32.38 12.17 -35.27
CA ASP A 654 33.19 12.83 -34.26
C ASP A 654 32.68 14.29 -34.09
N PHE A 655 32.31 14.69 -32.87
CA PHE A 655 32.04 16.09 -32.51
C PHE A 655 33.08 16.53 -31.47
N SER A 656 34.35 16.52 -31.88
CA SER A 656 35.49 16.97 -31.09
C SER A 656 36.03 18.37 -31.49
N ASP A 657 35.37 19.10 -32.38
CA ASP A 657 35.81 20.43 -32.85
C ASP A 657 34.81 21.56 -32.53
N TRP A 658 34.52 21.82 -31.26
CA TRP A 658 33.88 23.08 -30.85
C TRP A 658 34.76 23.79 -29.82
N ASP A 659 35.85 24.41 -30.35
CA ASP A 659 36.69 25.36 -29.64
C ASP A 659 35.88 26.62 -29.26
N TRP A 660 35.79 26.89 -27.96
CA TRP A 660 35.30 28.17 -27.45
C TRP A 660 36.38 29.24 -27.60
N GLN A 661 36.45 29.90 -28.75
CA GLN A 661 37.19 31.16 -28.87
C GLN A 661 36.37 32.29 -28.24
N PHE A 662 36.74 32.66 -27.02
CA PHE A 662 36.39 33.97 -26.45
C PHE A 662 37.28 35.03 -27.10
N GLU A 663 36.73 35.82 -28.03
CA GLU A 663 37.29 37.12 -28.37
C GLU A 663 36.60 38.20 -27.51
N ASP A 664 37.32 38.63 -26.47
CA ASP A 664 37.15 39.98 -25.94
C ASP A 664 37.61 40.98 -27.01
N TYR A 665 36.82 42.03 -27.27
CA TYR A 665 37.22 43.44 -27.23
C TYR A 665 36.12 44.34 -27.83
N THR A 666 35.56 45.15 -26.92
CA THR A 666 35.23 46.59 -27.00
C THR A 666 34.74 47.21 -28.30
N VAL A 667 33.83 48.20 -28.18
CA VAL A 667 34.13 49.62 -28.48
C VAL A 667 32.91 50.51 -28.16
N ASN A 668 33.21 51.57 -27.39
CA ASN A 668 32.53 52.86 -27.20
C ASN A 668 31.19 52.97 -26.46
#